data_AF-A0A7G9Z191-F1
#
_entry.id   AF-A0A7G9Z191-F1
#
_cell.length_a   1.000
_cell.length_b   1.000
_cell.length_c   1.000
_cell.angle_alpha   90.00
_cell.angle_beta   90.00
_cell.angle_gamma   90.00
#
_symmetry.space_group_name_H-M   'P 1'
#
loop_
_entity.id
_entity.type
_entity.pdbx_description
1 polymer ?
#
loop_
_entity_poly.entity_id
_entity_poly.type
_entity_poly.pdbx_seq_one_letter_code
_entity_poly.pdbx_strand_id
1 'polypeptide(L)'
;MIRDWAKSLLFKTAIGAVVLLALLICVETANASDIEVKPSSIDVSFSFDQPIESAHYEKKRSFTIKNTNPDQNSTVSGSIGFISGDISITPNYDSFLLHGGESSSITLTIVASPSASEGTYPFTINVGEEGSLDITVTITHYAKIEVSRSSIDFGRVHRTDNPTETVTISEVYGYKSVYIGAGITGNSWLTATLTGHTVKKGSPVTITFQLNPGQHPDHNRYSWTFFLSTTTGNTEIRPSSIIHIEAYILMPPKLGRLHDEDLEIKFDKPKGTVSKYDRYIDVRVRNEGDETMSFNSWFTEYPSGITIKIENPSGSVSGKSSENIGLHVIAPYDAPEGTYYGRMYIDAGGAGHGNVDITIKIIWPVDFTISSSSPYFTPSPPSIDFESLELKELGYKKKRVNLTLTEFYLYKSVRNLRFSTSGEYGNWLKEELDFSEIPPGESGNITLKIEPGLEAVPKDYSWKYYISAYEISAKRIDVKAKIVPMNIPEMIEYLNSFRESPLHDSYPSSEVIISNGVGMLEVVEESEIGAEDWKKIPVLMKGTLSLLSSLNDGIMSSEEENYGKAVENLVSASVSTSTIGSNSELNNWDISGYAKDISTGADKTTEEVLIDEAKMLELRGWNIKKAVEHAMALDDISRLKEEENVLESALSYQYAATIYGLLNDKEKRIECNYEESLLMDKHDELVSDATGLRIKADKNIMNSRENDLIRIWNTYLLLNPYKYDTFSESYGSAEKYLENALKNYKVAGESLMSVDTEKKLKEVKSEWSYILSLFFIACILYGAAFIYTINRVIMGTVAYMRDMYEREVGDIIVK
;
A
#
# COMPACT_ATOMS: atom_id res chain seq x y z
N MET A 1 115.46 66.02 2.48
CA MET A 1 116.88 66.30 2.16
C MET A 1 116.86 67.22 0.95
N ILE A 2 117.48 68.40 1.06
CA ILE A 2 117.63 69.46 0.04
C ILE A 2 116.29 70.18 -0.27
N ARG A 3 116.13 71.44 0.19
CA ARG A 3 116.53 72.71 -0.48
C ARG A 3 115.68 72.89 -1.75
N ASP A 4 115.06 74.03 -2.02
CA ASP A 4 115.70 75.32 -1.95
C ASP A 4 114.65 76.41 -2.32
N TRP A 5 114.69 77.54 -1.60
CA TRP A 5 114.58 78.96 -2.00
C TRP A 5 113.78 79.50 -3.21
N ALA A 6 113.28 80.73 -2.99
CA ALA A 6 113.14 81.85 -3.94
C ALA A 6 111.86 81.98 -4.79
N LYS A 7 110.78 82.47 -4.16
CA LYS A 7 110.43 83.92 -4.10
C LYS A 7 109.14 84.07 -3.26
N SER A 8 109.19 84.50 -2.01
CA SER A 8 109.62 85.82 -1.51
C SER A 8 108.64 86.94 -1.84
N LEU A 9 108.16 87.56 -0.76
CA LEU A 9 107.76 88.96 -0.60
C LEU A 9 106.44 89.41 -1.25
N LEU A 10 105.55 89.94 -0.40
CA LEU A 10 104.22 90.53 -0.62
C LEU A 10 103.08 89.48 -0.57
N PHE A 11 102.16 89.44 0.41
CA PHE A 11 101.83 90.43 1.41
C PHE A 11 100.89 89.78 2.44
N LYS A 12 101.45 89.05 3.41
CA LYS A 12 100.80 88.80 4.72
C LYS A 12 100.96 90.02 5.65
N THR A 13 100.84 91.23 5.08
CA THR A 13 100.99 92.53 5.75
C THR A 13 99.93 93.54 5.26
N ALA A 14 98.67 93.12 5.15
CA ALA A 14 97.52 94.04 5.01
C ALA A 14 96.44 93.79 6.08
N ILE A 15 96.85 93.39 7.28
CA ILE A 15 95.98 93.38 8.49
C ILE A 15 96.26 94.62 9.39
N GLY A 16 97.05 95.61 8.95
CA GLY A 16 97.55 96.66 9.87
C GLY A 16 97.44 98.14 9.46
N ALA A 17 96.84 98.52 8.32
CA ALA A 17 96.98 99.90 7.82
C ALA A 17 95.72 100.58 7.23
N VAL A 18 94.51 100.08 7.51
CA VAL A 18 93.25 100.86 7.32
C VAL A 18 92.31 100.63 8.51
N VAL A 19 92.87 100.69 9.72
CA VAL A 19 92.15 100.83 10.99
C VAL A 19 92.31 102.26 11.57
N LEU A 20 93.00 103.20 10.89
CA LEU A 20 93.26 104.51 11.50
C LEU A 20 93.43 105.71 10.55
N LEU A 21 92.65 105.76 9.45
CA LEU A 21 92.53 106.99 8.63
C LEU A 21 91.16 107.14 7.96
N ALA A 22 90.10 106.83 8.71
CA ALA A 22 88.75 107.36 8.46
C ALA A 22 88.06 107.68 9.81
N LEU A 23 88.87 108.09 10.79
CA LEU A 23 88.45 108.97 11.88
C LEU A 23 88.88 110.38 11.44
N LEU A 24 87.88 111.26 11.34
CA LEU A 24 87.85 112.65 10.85
C LEU A 24 87.44 112.83 9.38
N ILE A 25 86.32 113.54 9.22
CA ILE A 25 85.46 113.77 8.03
C ILE A 25 84.41 112.64 7.91
N CYS A 26 83.18 112.70 8.42
CA CYS A 26 82.34 113.81 8.82
C CYS A 26 81.61 113.52 10.15
N VAL A 27 81.49 114.57 10.95
CA VAL A 27 80.39 114.75 11.89
C VAL A 27 79.15 114.94 11.00
N GLU A 28 78.27 113.96 10.94
CA GLU A 28 76.86 114.25 10.72
C GLU A 28 76.19 114.15 12.08
N THR A 29 75.72 115.30 12.53
CA THR A 29 74.74 115.46 13.58
C THR A 29 73.64 114.41 13.38
N ALA A 30 73.50 113.49 14.33
CA ALA A 30 72.20 112.90 14.58
C ALA A 30 71.27 114.06 14.95
N ASN A 31 70.55 114.59 13.96
CA ASN A 31 69.30 115.28 14.25
C ASN A 31 68.43 114.18 14.84
N ALA A 32 68.27 114.19 16.17
CA ALA A 32 67.26 113.37 16.81
C ALA A 32 65.92 113.82 16.21
N SER A 33 65.27 112.94 15.44
CA SER A 33 63.96 113.27 14.91
C SER A 33 62.98 113.35 16.08
N ASP A 34 62.18 114.41 16.11
CA ASP A 34 61.26 114.65 17.24
C ASP A 34 60.11 113.60 17.28
N ILE A 35 60.06 112.66 16.31
CA ILE A 35 59.04 111.60 16.16
C ILE A 35 59.62 110.19 15.88
N GLU A 36 58.95 109.16 16.41
CA GLU A 36 59.18 107.73 16.13
C GLU A 36 57.89 107.06 15.61
N VAL A 37 57.99 106.23 14.56
CA VAL A 37 56.87 105.51 13.91
C VAL A 37 57.04 104.00 14.07
N LYS A 38 56.02 103.29 14.61
CA LYS A 38 56.05 101.84 14.85
C LYS A 38 54.76 101.09 14.45
N PRO A 39 54.84 99.95 13.75
CA PRO A 39 56.03 99.42 13.08
C PRO A 39 56.47 100.36 11.94
N SER A 40 57.72 100.26 11.50
CA SER A 40 58.21 101.01 10.34
C SER A 40 57.79 100.38 9.00
N SER A 41 57.22 99.17 9.00
CA SER A 41 56.64 98.54 7.81
C SER A 41 55.39 97.68 8.08
N ILE A 42 54.50 97.56 7.08
CA ILE A 42 53.25 96.77 7.11
C ILE A 42 53.02 96.01 5.80
N ASP A 43 52.77 94.70 5.86
CA ASP A 43 52.42 93.90 4.68
C ASP A 43 50.92 93.54 4.62
N VAL A 44 50.34 93.62 3.42
CA VAL A 44 48.92 93.32 3.14
C VAL A 44 48.77 92.54 1.84
N SER A 45 48.00 91.46 1.85
CA SER A 45 47.66 90.70 0.64
C SER A 45 46.17 90.75 0.30
N PHE A 46 45.82 90.77 -0.99
CA PHE A 46 44.45 90.67 -1.49
C PHE A 46 44.33 89.52 -2.50
N SER A 47 43.35 88.65 -2.29
CA SER A 47 42.99 87.57 -3.21
C SER A 47 41.79 88.01 -4.03
N PHE A 48 41.97 88.19 -5.34
CA PHE A 48 40.93 88.66 -6.23
C PHE A 48 40.12 87.47 -6.74
N ASP A 49 39.18 87.00 -5.92
CA ASP A 49 38.40 85.77 -6.07
C ASP A 49 36.89 85.99 -6.26
N GLN A 50 36.48 87.20 -6.65
CA GLN A 50 35.08 87.58 -6.91
C GLN A 50 34.97 88.23 -8.29
N PRO A 51 33.79 88.27 -8.94
CA PRO A 51 33.65 88.96 -10.22
C PRO A 51 34.07 90.43 -10.16
N ILE A 52 34.90 90.87 -11.10
CA ILE A 52 35.47 92.23 -11.18
C ILE A 52 34.41 93.34 -11.13
N GLU A 53 33.18 93.05 -11.56
CA GLU A 53 32.08 94.01 -11.62
C GLU A 53 31.38 94.22 -10.27
N SER A 54 31.54 93.29 -9.33
CA SER A 54 30.91 93.33 -8.00
C SER A 54 31.90 93.32 -6.83
N ALA A 55 33.20 93.19 -7.11
CA ALA A 55 34.22 93.00 -6.10
C ALA A 55 34.57 94.30 -5.35
N HIS A 56 34.74 94.22 -4.03
CA HIS A 56 35.28 95.29 -3.18
C HIS A 56 36.35 94.71 -2.25
N TYR A 57 37.59 95.17 -2.37
CA TYR A 57 38.72 94.64 -1.61
C TYR A 57 39.27 95.70 -0.66
N GLU A 58 38.97 95.55 0.64
CA GLU A 58 39.40 96.48 1.69
C GLU A 58 40.03 95.73 2.88
N LYS A 59 41.13 96.27 3.42
CA LYS A 59 41.77 95.83 4.67
C LYS A 59 42.21 97.03 5.49
N LYS A 60 42.08 96.92 6.82
CA LYS A 60 42.56 97.96 7.75
C LYS A 60 43.82 97.51 8.48
N ARG A 61 44.76 98.43 8.68
CA ARG A 61 46.04 98.23 9.39
C ARG A 61 46.36 99.45 10.23
N SER A 62 47.13 99.33 11.29
CA SER A 62 47.41 100.45 12.18
C SER A 62 48.89 100.56 12.53
N PHE A 63 49.35 101.79 12.75
CA PHE A 63 50.68 102.12 13.23
C PHE A 63 50.61 103.25 14.28
N THR A 64 51.64 103.37 15.09
CA THR A 64 51.71 104.33 16.20
C THR A 64 52.80 105.36 15.94
N ILE A 65 52.48 106.63 16.19
CA ILE A 65 53.40 107.77 16.14
C ILE A 65 53.66 108.22 17.58
N LYS A 66 54.91 108.43 17.96
CA LYS A 66 55.29 108.89 19.29
C LYS A 66 56.21 110.11 19.20
N ASN A 67 55.94 111.15 20.00
CA ASN A 67 56.87 112.26 20.19
C ASN A 67 58.00 111.80 21.13
N THR A 68 59.24 111.80 20.63
CA THR A 68 60.43 111.26 21.33
C THR A 68 61.02 112.27 22.32
N ASN A 69 60.65 113.55 22.21
CA ASN A 69 61.09 114.60 23.11
C ASN A 69 60.41 114.44 24.48
N PRO A 70 61.15 114.24 25.58
CA PRO A 70 60.56 113.99 26.91
C PRO A 70 59.98 115.25 27.58
N ASP A 71 60.21 116.46 27.02
CA ASP A 71 59.66 117.71 27.55
C ASP A 71 58.17 117.87 27.20
N GLN A 72 57.30 117.89 28.20
CA GLN A 72 55.84 117.98 28.02
C GLN A 72 55.37 119.29 27.36
N ASN A 73 56.20 120.35 27.40
CA ASN A 73 55.89 121.60 26.71
C ASN A 73 56.35 121.59 25.23
N SER A 74 57.12 120.58 24.81
CA SER A 74 57.43 120.36 23.40
C SER A 74 56.20 119.80 22.69
N THR A 75 55.84 120.41 21.56
CA THR A 75 54.71 119.98 20.74
C THR A 75 55.20 119.67 19.34
N VAL A 76 54.88 118.48 18.86
CA VAL A 76 55.10 118.09 17.47
C VAL A 76 53.77 117.90 16.79
N SER A 77 53.59 118.56 15.67
CA SER A 77 52.47 118.30 14.77
C SER A 77 52.99 117.97 13.38
N GLY A 78 52.23 117.17 12.66
CA GLY A 78 52.58 116.76 11.32
C GLY A 78 51.37 116.24 10.57
N SER A 79 51.45 116.26 9.24
CA SER A 79 50.48 115.57 8.40
C SER A 79 50.85 114.11 8.24
N ILE A 80 49.85 113.28 7.95
CA ILE A 80 50.02 111.88 7.59
C ILE A 80 49.67 111.76 6.11
N GLY A 81 50.61 111.26 5.32
CA GLY A 81 50.40 111.05 3.89
C GLY A 81 49.29 110.04 3.62
N PHE A 82 48.67 110.17 2.46
CA PHE A 82 47.77 109.17 1.91
C PHE A 82 48.23 108.80 0.50
N ILE A 83 47.91 107.58 0.08
CA ILE A 83 48.11 107.11 -1.29
C ILE A 83 46.74 106.99 -1.93
N SER A 84 46.58 107.53 -3.14
CA SER A 84 45.37 107.41 -3.93
C SER A 84 45.71 106.85 -5.30
N GLY A 85 44.91 105.90 -5.78
CA GLY A 85 45.12 105.18 -7.04
C GLY A 85 44.46 103.80 -7.02
N ASP A 86 44.92 102.90 -7.89
CA ASP A 86 44.46 101.51 -7.95
C ASP A 86 44.65 100.76 -6.62
N ILE A 87 45.59 101.21 -5.79
CA ILE A 87 45.67 100.86 -4.37
C ILE A 87 45.63 102.18 -3.62
N SER A 88 44.59 102.37 -2.83
CA SER A 88 44.40 103.57 -2.00
C SER A 88 44.68 103.23 -0.55
N ILE A 89 45.50 104.04 0.12
CA ILE A 89 45.86 103.91 1.52
C ILE A 89 45.55 105.22 2.21
N THR A 90 44.46 105.23 2.98
CA THR A 90 43.96 106.45 3.62
C THR A 90 44.02 106.30 5.15
N PRO A 91 44.71 107.20 5.87
CA PRO A 91 44.65 107.21 7.32
C PRO A 91 43.27 107.67 7.78
N ASN A 92 42.87 107.26 8.99
CA ASN A 92 41.64 107.75 9.62
C ASN A 92 41.75 109.20 10.11
N TYR A 93 42.97 109.74 10.23
CA TYR A 93 43.26 111.14 10.57
C TYR A 93 44.42 111.65 9.69
N ASP A 94 44.28 112.84 9.11
CA ASP A 94 45.24 113.40 8.13
C ASP A 94 46.37 114.21 8.78
N SER A 95 46.27 114.46 10.08
CA SER A 95 47.27 115.18 10.87
C SER A 95 47.25 114.74 12.33
N PHE A 96 48.36 114.93 13.02
CA PHE A 96 48.48 114.70 14.45
C PHE A 96 49.11 115.92 15.13
N LEU A 97 48.83 116.06 16.43
CA LEU A 97 49.50 116.96 17.36
C LEU A 97 49.76 116.14 18.63
N LEU A 98 51.01 116.08 19.07
CA LEU A 98 51.45 115.29 20.21
C LEU A 98 52.35 116.12 21.12
N HIS A 99 52.04 116.12 22.42
CA HIS A 99 52.95 116.69 23.43
C HIS A 99 54.12 115.73 23.71
N GLY A 100 55.18 116.24 24.32
CA GLY A 100 56.37 115.43 24.61
C GLY A 100 56.05 114.15 25.38
N GLY A 101 56.49 113.01 24.85
CA GLY A 101 56.26 111.67 25.38
C GLY A 101 54.93 111.02 25.01
N GLU A 102 53.96 111.74 24.42
CA GLU A 102 52.68 111.19 23.98
C GLU A 102 52.80 110.36 22.68
N SER A 103 51.88 109.41 22.49
CA SER A 103 51.77 108.61 21.28
C SER A 103 50.32 108.47 20.80
N SER A 104 50.09 108.49 19.49
CA SER A 104 48.78 108.26 18.86
C SER A 104 48.83 107.09 17.89
N SER A 105 47.76 106.29 17.86
CA SER A 105 47.60 105.16 16.93
C SER A 105 46.71 105.55 15.76
N ILE A 106 47.21 105.35 14.54
CA ILE A 106 46.59 105.72 13.29
C ILE A 106 46.21 104.45 12.55
N THR A 107 44.96 104.38 12.09
CA THR A 107 44.46 103.25 11.30
C THR A 107 44.40 103.65 9.83
N LEU A 108 45.12 102.92 9.00
CA LEU A 108 45.10 102.95 7.56
C LEU A 108 44.00 102.04 7.02
N THR A 109 43.16 102.58 6.16
CA THR A 109 42.25 101.81 5.31
C THR A 109 42.91 101.63 3.95
N ILE A 110 43.22 100.39 3.61
CA ILE A 110 43.87 100.00 2.35
C ILE A 110 42.78 99.37 1.48
N VAL A 111 42.50 99.99 0.34
CA VAL A 111 41.54 99.50 -0.64
C VAL A 111 42.29 99.18 -1.93
N ALA A 112 42.15 97.96 -2.43
CA ALA A 112 42.64 97.58 -3.75
C ALA A 112 41.48 97.63 -4.74
N SER A 113 41.60 98.46 -5.77
CA SER A 113 40.66 98.50 -6.88
C SER A 113 40.62 97.13 -7.56
N PRO A 114 39.44 96.63 -7.98
CA PRO A 114 39.34 95.45 -8.84
C PRO A 114 40.14 95.57 -10.16
N SER A 115 40.49 96.79 -10.61
CA SER A 115 41.38 97.03 -11.76
C SER A 115 42.87 96.88 -11.47
N ALA A 116 43.26 96.77 -10.19
CA ALA A 116 44.65 96.75 -9.81
C ALA A 116 45.38 95.51 -10.35
N SER A 117 46.55 95.72 -10.97
CA SER A 117 47.33 94.66 -11.59
C SER A 117 47.89 93.68 -10.55
N GLU A 118 48.03 92.42 -10.94
CA GLU A 118 48.68 91.41 -10.11
C GLU A 118 50.15 91.76 -9.85
N GLY A 119 50.62 91.57 -8.62
CA GLY A 119 51.99 91.91 -8.24
C GLY A 119 52.13 92.40 -6.80
N THR A 120 53.36 92.75 -6.42
CA THR A 120 53.70 93.27 -5.10
C THR A 120 54.16 94.73 -5.23
N TYR A 121 53.48 95.62 -4.52
CA TYR A 121 53.64 97.06 -4.63
C TYR A 121 54.11 97.64 -3.29
N PRO A 122 55.32 98.22 -3.21
CA PRO A 122 55.75 98.96 -2.05
C PRO A 122 55.25 100.41 -2.12
N PHE A 123 54.75 100.92 -1.01
CA PHE A 123 54.34 102.30 -0.81
C PHE A 123 55.03 102.86 0.42
N THR A 124 55.41 104.13 0.41
CA THR A 124 55.94 104.81 1.59
C THR A 124 55.04 105.98 1.93
N ILE A 125 54.54 106.01 3.17
CA ILE A 125 53.73 107.10 3.70
C ILE A 125 54.62 107.96 4.59
N ASN A 126 54.71 109.25 4.26
CA ASN A 126 55.39 110.22 5.12
C ASN A 126 54.50 110.56 6.32
N VAL A 127 55.13 110.68 7.49
CA VAL A 127 54.49 110.95 8.78
C VAL A 127 55.25 112.10 9.42
N GLY A 128 54.69 113.32 9.35
CA GLY A 128 55.42 114.54 9.71
C GLY A 128 56.59 114.85 8.75
N GLU A 129 57.50 115.73 9.17
CA GLU A 129 58.66 116.13 8.36
C GLU A 129 59.78 115.08 8.33
N GLU A 130 59.83 114.17 9.31
CA GLU A 130 60.98 113.29 9.54
C GLU A 130 60.65 111.78 9.66
N GLY A 131 59.36 111.40 9.78
CA GLY A 131 58.93 110.01 9.90
C GLY A 131 58.44 109.41 8.58
N SER A 132 58.64 108.10 8.39
CA SER A 132 58.08 107.36 7.24
C SER A 132 57.62 105.95 7.63
N LEU A 133 56.64 105.43 6.91
CA LEU A 133 56.07 104.08 7.05
C LEU A 133 56.02 103.38 5.70
N ASP A 134 56.67 102.21 5.59
CA ASP A 134 56.63 101.39 4.38
C ASP A 134 55.45 100.41 4.40
N ILE A 135 54.76 100.25 3.29
CA ILE A 135 53.59 99.36 3.17
C ILE A 135 53.73 98.53 1.90
N THR A 136 53.77 97.22 2.05
CA THR A 136 53.81 96.31 0.90
C THR A 136 52.43 95.73 0.66
N VAL A 137 51.84 95.98 -0.51
CA VAL A 137 50.56 95.39 -0.90
C VAL A 137 50.77 94.35 -1.99
N THR A 138 50.36 93.11 -1.76
CA THR A 138 50.41 92.02 -2.74
C THR A 138 49.01 91.69 -3.25
N ILE A 139 48.82 91.72 -4.57
CA ILE A 139 47.58 91.36 -5.24
C ILE A 139 47.79 90.03 -5.96
N THR A 140 46.84 89.10 -5.81
CA THR A 140 46.82 87.81 -6.51
C THR A 140 45.50 87.61 -7.22
N HIS A 141 45.54 87.34 -8.53
CA HIS A 141 44.34 87.19 -9.36
C HIS A 141 43.89 85.73 -9.44
N TYR A 142 42.62 85.46 -9.12
CA TYR A 142 42.00 84.15 -9.33
C TYR A 142 41.17 84.14 -10.61
N ALA A 143 40.92 82.95 -11.15
CA ALA A 143 39.94 82.76 -12.22
C ALA A 143 39.01 81.60 -11.89
N LYS A 144 37.78 81.70 -12.36
CA LYS A 144 36.79 80.63 -12.25
C LYS A 144 36.25 80.32 -13.63
N ILE A 145 36.41 79.07 -14.05
CA ILE A 145 35.84 78.54 -15.28
C ILE A 145 34.54 77.83 -14.95
N GLU A 146 33.46 78.29 -15.56
CA GLU A 146 32.14 77.67 -15.46
C GLU A 146 31.86 76.84 -16.71
N VAL A 147 31.44 75.60 -16.51
CA VAL A 147 31.07 74.64 -17.54
C VAL A 147 29.55 74.51 -17.56
N SER A 148 28.92 74.70 -18.74
CA SER A 148 27.47 74.76 -18.86
C SER A 148 26.74 73.46 -18.49
N ARG A 149 27.40 72.30 -18.62
CA ARG A 149 26.90 70.98 -18.17
C ARG A 149 28.05 70.00 -17.94
N SER A 150 27.90 69.12 -16.96
CA SER A 150 28.87 68.06 -16.61
C SER A 150 28.49 66.67 -17.12
N SER A 151 27.39 66.55 -17.88
CA SER A 151 27.02 65.30 -18.55
C SER A 151 26.32 65.53 -19.90
N ILE A 152 26.47 64.57 -20.79
CA ILE A 152 25.81 64.49 -22.11
C ILE A 152 25.29 63.07 -22.28
N ASP A 153 24.01 62.92 -22.59
CA ASP A 153 23.42 61.66 -23.01
C ASP A 153 22.91 61.84 -24.45
N PHE A 154 23.49 61.09 -25.39
CA PHE A 154 23.06 61.09 -26.79
C PHE A 154 21.78 60.25 -27.02
N GLY A 155 21.29 59.56 -25.98
CA GLY A 155 20.10 58.72 -26.06
C GLY A 155 20.33 57.49 -26.94
N ARG A 156 19.29 57.07 -27.66
CA ARG A 156 19.34 55.92 -28.58
C ARG A 156 19.79 56.39 -29.96
N VAL A 157 20.95 55.91 -30.40
CA VAL A 157 21.60 56.35 -31.64
C VAL A 157 21.69 55.19 -32.61
N HIS A 158 21.21 55.39 -33.84
CA HIS A 158 21.42 54.41 -34.90
C HIS A 158 22.88 54.47 -35.37
N ARG A 159 23.44 53.34 -35.79
CA ARG A 159 24.86 53.24 -36.20
C ARG A 159 25.27 54.10 -37.42
N THR A 160 24.30 54.65 -38.13
CA THR A 160 24.49 55.56 -39.27
C THR A 160 24.31 57.03 -38.92
N ASP A 161 23.79 57.31 -37.73
CA ASP A 161 23.52 58.67 -37.27
C ASP A 161 24.80 59.24 -36.67
N ASN A 162 25.01 60.55 -36.87
CA ASN A 162 26.17 61.25 -36.34
C ASN A 162 25.75 62.45 -35.50
N PRO A 163 25.09 62.23 -34.34
CA PRO A 163 24.55 63.32 -33.54
C PRO A 163 25.66 64.17 -32.90
N THR A 164 25.34 65.44 -32.63
CA THR A 164 26.27 66.41 -32.06
C THR A 164 25.68 67.13 -30.85
N GLU A 165 26.48 67.34 -29.82
CA GLU A 165 26.11 68.04 -28.59
C GLU A 165 27.20 69.05 -28.19
N THR A 166 26.82 70.21 -27.63
CA THR A 166 27.78 71.29 -27.33
C THR A 166 27.85 71.66 -25.84
N VAL A 167 29.05 71.92 -25.33
CA VAL A 167 29.26 72.43 -23.97
C VAL A 167 30.00 73.73 -24.04
N THR A 168 29.57 74.71 -23.28
CA THR A 168 30.19 76.03 -23.25
C THR A 168 30.99 76.17 -21.95
N ILE A 169 32.20 76.71 -22.06
CA ILE A 169 33.05 77.07 -20.92
C ILE A 169 33.35 78.56 -20.93
N SER A 170 33.19 79.22 -19.79
CA SER A 170 33.36 80.67 -19.65
C SER A 170 34.13 81.04 -18.39
N GLU A 171 34.95 82.09 -18.48
CA GLU A 171 35.61 82.67 -17.31
C GLU A 171 34.70 83.72 -16.67
N VAL A 172 34.52 83.61 -15.35
CA VAL A 172 33.48 84.33 -14.60
C VAL A 172 34.04 85.50 -13.77
N TYR A 173 35.29 85.46 -13.33
CA TYR A 173 35.84 86.49 -12.43
C TYR A 173 36.37 87.73 -13.18
N GLY A 174 36.87 87.54 -14.38
CA GLY A 174 37.23 88.59 -15.32
C GLY A 174 38.67 89.12 -15.20
N TYR A 175 39.50 88.55 -14.33
CA TYR A 175 40.85 89.06 -14.05
C TYR A 175 41.94 88.51 -14.96
N LYS A 176 41.86 87.25 -15.39
CA LYS A 176 42.89 86.63 -16.23
C LYS A 176 42.30 85.72 -17.30
N SER A 177 43.04 85.59 -18.39
CA SER A 177 42.75 84.60 -19.43
C SER A 177 43.27 83.23 -18.98
N VAL A 178 42.46 82.19 -19.15
CA VAL A 178 42.80 80.83 -18.71
C VAL A 178 43.06 79.95 -19.93
N TYR A 179 44.22 79.28 -19.95
CA TYR A 179 44.50 78.23 -20.92
C TYR A 179 43.89 76.90 -20.49
N ILE A 180 43.17 76.25 -21.40
CA ILE A 180 42.47 74.98 -21.17
C ILE A 180 43.07 73.88 -22.03
N GLY A 181 43.61 72.87 -21.36
CA GLY A 181 43.89 71.56 -21.92
C GLY A 181 42.63 70.69 -21.92
N ALA A 182 42.50 69.86 -22.94
CA ALA A 182 41.37 68.94 -23.09
C ALA A 182 41.85 67.54 -23.48
N GLY A 183 41.19 66.51 -22.97
CA GLY A 183 41.43 65.12 -23.32
C GLY A 183 40.16 64.30 -23.25
N ILE A 184 40.06 63.24 -24.04
CA ILE A 184 38.93 62.32 -24.05
C ILE A 184 39.42 60.90 -23.83
N THR A 185 38.72 60.13 -22.99
CA THR A 185 38.92 58.69 -22.82
C THR A 185 37.67 57.93 -23.24
N GLY A 186 37.89 56.71 -23.75
CA GLY A 186 36.87 55.85 -24.34
C GLY A 186 37.29 55.40 -25.74
N ASN A 187 36.35 54.82 -26.50
CA ASN A 187 36.62 54.44 -27.88
C ASN A 187 36.69 55.67 -28.81
N SER A 188 37.17 55.48 -30.04
CA SER A 188 37.37 56.55 -31.02
C SER A 188 36.09 57.08 -31.69
N TRP A 189 34.90 56.66 -31.26
CA TRP A 189 33.64 57.06 -31.89
C TRP A 189 33.20 58.46 -31.47
N LEU A 190 33.67 58.95 -30.32
CA LEU A 190 33.37 60.30 -29.88
C LEU A 190 34.56 61.22 -30.17
N THR A 191 34.29 62.33 -30.84
CA THR A 191 35.28 63.37 -31.13
C THR A 191 34.85 64.68 -30.46
N ALA A 192 35.82 65.44 -29.95
CA ALA A 192 35.59 66.72 -29.28
C ALA A 192 36.41 67.81 -29.97
N THR A 193 35.75 68.87 -30.43
CA THR A 193 36.40 70.01 -31.09
C THR A 193 36.16 71.28 -30.27
N LEU A 194 37.24 72.00 -29.95
CA LEU A 194 37.18 73.25 -29.20
C LEU A 194 37.28 74.45 -30.15
N THR A 195 36.48 75.49 -29.93
CA THR A 195 36.59 76.74 -30.70
C THR A 195 37.84 77.56 -30.36
N GLY A 196 38.49 77.27 -29.23
CA GLY A 196 39.76 77.86 -28.82
C GLY A 196 40.29 77.24 -27.52
N HIS A 197 41.58 77.43 -27.24
CA HIS A 197 42.24 76.90 -26.03
C HIS A 197 42.41 77.95 -24.92
N THR A 198 42.02 79.20 -25.16
CA THR A 198 42.15 80.28 -24.19
C THR A 198 40.79 80.89 -23.92
N VAL A 199 40.30 80.77 -22.69
CA VAL A 199 39.04 81.37 -22.24
C VAL A 199 39.33 82.77 -21.70
N LYS A 200 38.72 83.79 -22.31
CA LYS A 200 38.87 85.20 -21.92
C LYS A 200 37.57 85.74 -21.35
N LYS A 201 37.63 86.84 -20.59
CA LYS A 201 36.45 87.55 -20.09
C LYS A 201 35.50 87.86 -21.26
N GLY A 202 34.22 87.51 -21.10
CA GLY A 202 33.16 87.79 -22.08
C GLY A 202 33.27 87.02 -23.41
N SER A 203 34.23 86.10 -23.54
CA SER A 203 34.44 85.29 -24.75
C SER A 203 34.43 83.80 -24.37
N PRO A 204 33.24 83.18 -24.25
CA PRO A 204 33.13 81.77 -23.95
C PRO A 204 33.70 80.90 -25.08
N VAL A 205 34.24 79.74 -24.70
CA VAL A 205 34.70 78.70 -25.64
C VAL A 205 33.63 77.62 -25.71
N THR A 206 33.33 77.14 -26.92
CA THR A 206 32.39 76.04 -27.12
C THR A 206 33.17 74.77 -27.47
N ILE A 207 32.80 73.68 -26.83
CA ILE A 207 33.26 72.32 -27.10
C ILE A 207 32.12 71.62 -27.84
N THR A 208 32.37 71.12 -29.04
CA THR A 208 31.40 70.34 -29.81
C THR A 208 31.80 68.88 -29.76
N PHE A 209 30.92 68.05 -29.21
CA PHE A 209 31.04 66.60 -29.18
C PHE A 209 30.26 66.02 -30.35
N GLN A 210 30.93 65.26 -31.22
CA GLN A 210 30.30 64.54 -32.32
C GLN A 210 30.52 63.04 -32.13
N LEU A 211 29.41 62.31 -32.05
CA LEU A 211 29.41 60.86 -31.96
C LEU A 211 29.27 60.28 -33.37
N ASN A 212 30.23 59.45 -33.78
CA ASN A 212 30.23 58.70 -35.03
C ASN A 212 30.33 57.20 -34.69
N PRO A 213 29.20 56.51 -34.46
CA PRO A 213 29.20 55.10 -34.10
C PRO A 213 29.87 54.25 -35.18
N GLY A 214 30.62 53.23 -34.76
CA GLY A 214 31.21 52.28 -35.69
C GLY A 214 30.17 51.36 -36.33
N GLN A 215 30.51 50.74 -37.47
CA GLN A 215 29.58 49.86 -38.20
C GLN A 215 29.19 48.58 -37.46
N HIS A 216 29.96 48.18 -36.44
CA HIS A 216 29.82 46.91 -35.72
C HIS A 216 29.88 47.14 -34.20
N PRO A 217 28.81 47.63 -33.57
CA PRO A 217 28.72 47.67 -32.12
C PRO A 217 28.68 46.27 -31.53
N ASP A 218 29.52 46.03 -30.52
CA ASP A 218 29.63 44.77 -29.78
C ASP A 218 28.71 44.72 -28.55
N HIS A 219 28.22 45.88 -28.09
CA HIS A 219 27.22 46.01 -27.03
C HIS A 219 26.42 47.30 -27.22
N ASN A 220 25.39 47.52 -26.40
CA ASN A 220 24.47 48.63 -26.59
C ASN A 220 24.85 49.92 -25.86
N ARG A 221 25.61 49.88 -24.75
CA ARG A 221 25.85 51.05 -23.89
C ARG A 221 27.31 51.45 -23.93
N TYR A 222 27.59 52.64 -24.45
CA TYR A 222 28.95 53.20 -24.49
C TYR A 222 29.03 54.45 -23.64
N SER A 223 30.19 54.63 -23.02
CA SER A 223 30.49 55.82 -22.24
C SER A 223 31.90 56.33 -22.52
N TRP A 224 32.04 57.65 -22.46
CA TRP A 224 33.29 58.39 -22.60
C TRP A 224 33.41 59.37 -21.45
N THR A 225 34.65 59.75 -21.16
CA THR A 225 34.94 60.79 -20.17
C THR A 225 35.81 61.85 -20.81
N PHE A 226 35.34 63.10 -20.77
CA PHE A 226 36.07 64.24 -21.27
C PHE A 226 36.61 65.06 -20.10
N PHE A 227 37.91 65.35 -20.13
CA PHE A 227 38.65 66.02 -19.06
C PHE A 227 39.09 67.39 -19.52
N LEU A 228 38.90 68.37 -18.65
CA LEU A 228 39.41 69.73 -18.74
C LEU A 228 40.53 69.90 -17.73
N SER A 229 41.64 70.45 -18.16
CA SER A 229 42.78 70.79 -17.30
C SER A 229 43.25 72.21 -17.56
N THR A 230 43.90 72.81 -16.58
CA THR A 230 44.50 74.14 -16.71
C THR A 230 45.84 74.15 -16.00
N THR A 231 46.81 74.81 -16.61
CA THR A 231 48.12 75.12 -15.99
C THR A 231 48.15 76.55 -15.45
N THR A 232 47.05 77.29 -15.59
CA THR A 232 46.91 78.66 -15.07
C THR A 232 46.78 78.56 -13.55
N GLY A 233 47.75 79.05 -12.79
CA GLY A 233 47.74 79.01 -11.33
C GLY A 233 46.55 79.76 -10.75
N ASN A 234 46.06 79.39 -9.56
CA ASN A 234 44.89 80.01 -8.90
C ASN A 234 43.61 80.01 -9.77
N THR A 235 43.33 78.88 -10.43
CA THR A 235 42.12 78.70 -11.25
C THR A 235 41.29 77.51 -10.76
N GLU A 236 39.97 77.69 -10.67
CA GLU A 236 39.02 76.64 -10.35
C GLU A 236 38.09 76.37 -11.55
N ILE A 237 37.76 75.10 -11.83
CA ILE A 237 36.79 74.69 -12.85
C ILE A 237 35.55 74.12 -12.14
N ARG A 238 34.37 74.66 -12.41
CA ARG A 238 33.09 74.24 -11.82
C ARG A 238 32.01 74.01 -12.87
N PRO A 239 31.02 73.13 -12.61
CA PRO A 239 30.89 72.28 -11.42
C PRO A 239 31.88 71.11 -11.39
N SER A 240 32.47 70.76 -12.54
CA SER A 240 33.42 69.65 -12.67
C SER A 240 34.41 69.94 -13.79
N SER A 241 35.66 69.49 -13.62
CA SER A 241 36.66 69.39 -14.69
C SER A 241 36.42 68.16 -15.59
N ILE A 242 35.39 67.37 -15.31
CA ILE A 242 35.05 66.13 -15.99
C ILE A 242 33.62 66.23 -16.53
N ILE A 243 33.44 65.87 -17.81
CA ILE A 243 32.14 65.73 -18.47
C ILE A 243 31.94 64.24 -18.80
N HIS A 244 30.89 63.64 -18.25
CA HIS A 244 30.51 62.25 -18.54
C HIS A 244 29.61 62.19 -19.76
N ILE A 245 29.92 61.31 -20.71
CA ILE A 245 29.23 61.25 -21.98
C ILE A 245 28.77 59.81 -22.21
N GLU A 246 27.50 59.61 -22.51
CA GLU A 246 26.94 58.27 -22.73
C GLU A 246 26.06 58.20 -23.98
N ALA A 247 25.94 57.00 -24.55
CA ALA A 247 25.07 56.71 -25.68
C ALA A 247 24.59 55.25 -25.66
N TYR A 248 23.34 55.02 -26.06
CA TYR A 248 22.81 53.70 -26.38
C TYR A 248 22.86 53.47 -27.89
N ILE A 249 23.86 52.71 -28.36
CA ILE A 249 23.98 52.38 -29.79
C ILE A 249 23.10 51.17 -30.12
N LEU A 250 22.23 51.31 -31.12
CA LEU A 250 21.37 50.22 -31.58
C LEU A 250 22.21 49.12 -32.23
N MET A 251 22.03 47.88 -31.78
CA MET A 251 22.72 46.74 -32.38
C MET A 251 22.01 46.28 -33.66
N PRO A 252 22.77 45.89 -34.70
CA PRO A 252 22.18 45.31 -35.90
C PRO A 252 21.40 44.03 -35.55
N PRO A 253 20.45 43.60 -36.40
CA PRO A 253 19.70 42.37 -36.17
C PRO A 253 20.66 41.18 -36.03
N LYS A 254 20.37 40.29 -35.09
CA LYS A 254 21.19 39.10 -34.84
C LYS A 254 20.30 37.94 -34.44
N LEU A 255 20.38 36.84 -35.19
CA LEU A 255 19.65 35.62 -34.88
C LEU A 255 20.19 35.02 -33.58
N GLY A 256 19.30 34.85 -32.60
CA GLY A 256 19.61 34.19 -31.35
C GLY A 256 19.79 32.69 -31.52
N ARG A 257 20.21 32.01 -30.45
CA ARG A 257 20.35 30.56 -30.46
C ARG A 257 19.02 29.88 -30.78
N LEU A 258 19.06 28.97 -31.74
CA LEU A 258 17.96 28.07 -32.07
C LEU A 258 18.02 26.83 -31.17
N HIS A 259 16.86 26.28 -30.85
CA HIS A 259 16.70 25.10 -30.00
C HIS A 259 16.01 23.98 -30.77
N ASP A 260 16.44 22.75 -30.52
CA ASP A 260 15.82 21.54 -31.05
C ASP A 260 14.47 21.31 -30.38
N GLU A 261 13.51 20.76 -31.12
CA GLU A 261 12.15 20.52 -30.64
C GLU A 261 11.81 19.03 -30.65
N ASP A 262 11.11 18.57 -29.61
CA ASP A 262 10.64 17.20 -29.48
C ASP A 262 9.11 17.11 -29.37
N LEU A 263 8.53 16.09 -30.01
CA LEU A 263 7.09 15.85 -30.01
C LEU A 263 6.80 14.37 -29.79
N GLU A 264 5.99 14.06 -28.79
CA GLU A 264 5.45 12.72 -28.60
C GLU A 264 4.00 12.63 -29.11
N ILE A 265 3.75 11.68 -30.01
CA ILE A 265 2.42 11.38 -30.54
C ILE A 265 2.02 9.97 -30.08
N LYS A 266 1.05 9.91 -29.17
CA LYS A 266 0.44 8.64 -28.73
C LYS A 266 -0.77 8.32 -29.58
N PHE A 267 -0.82 7.12 -30.12
CA PHE A 267 -1.97 6.64 -30.92
C PHE A 267 -3.10 6.16 -30.00
N ASP A 268 -3.70 7.08 -29.27
CA ASP A 268 -4.69 6.86 -28.18
C ASP A 268 -6.06 6.31 -28.62
N LYS A 269 -6.22 5.88 -29.88
CA LYS A 269 -7.46 5.33 -30.43
C LYS A 269 -7.17 4.06 -31.21
N PRO A 270 -8.12 3.10 -31.25
CA PRO A 270 -7.94 1.88 -32.03
C PRO A 270 -7.61 2.18 -33.49
N LYS A 271 -6.71 1.36 -34.06
CA LYS A 271 -6.24 1.51 -35.43
C LYS A 271 -7.41 1.64 -36.42
N GLY A 272 -7.34 2.66 -37.28
CA GLY A 272 -8.37 2.94 -38.29
C GLY A 272 -9.57 3.74 -37.80
N THR A 273 -9.69 4.03 -36.49
CA THR A 273 -10.78 4.90 -35.96
C THR A 273 -10.61 6.36 -36.37
N VAL A 274 -9.36 6.80 -36.53
CA VAL A 274 -8.99 8.09 -37.11
C VAL A 274 -8.06 7.84 -38.28
N SER A 275 -8.12 8.71 -39.30
CA SER A 275 -7.23 8.60 -40.47
C SER A 275 -5.84 9.22 -40.22
N LYS A 276 -5.73 10.14 -39.26
CA LYS A 276 -4.49 10.86 -38.95
C LYS A 276 -4.51 11.45 -37.54
N TYR A 277 -3.32 11.70 -37.01
CA TYR A 277 -3.06 12.40 -35.77
C TYR A 277 -2.38 13.74 -36.08
N ASP A 278 -3.11 14.83 -35.82
CA ASP A 278 -2.64 16.20 -36.00
C ASP A 278 -2.09 16.75 -34.67
N ARG A 279 -0.89 17.34 -34.72
CA ARG A 279 -0.21 18.00 -33.59
C ARG A 279 0.52 19.26 -34.05
N TYR A 280 0.74 20.18 -33.13
CA TYR A 280 1.42 21.45 -33.39
C TYR A 280 2.59 21.62 -32.43
N ILE A 281 3.73 22.06 -32.96
CA ILE A 281 4.89 22.48 -32.19
C ILE A 281 5.38 23.82 -32.73
N ASP A 282 6.06 24.60 -31.89
CA ASP A 282 6.50 25.94 -32.23
C ASP A 282 8.01 26.03 -32.15
N VAL A 283 8.67 26.47 -33.22
CA VAL A 283 10.10 26.80 -33.20
C VAL A 283 10.26 28.30 -32.94
N ARG A 284 10.94 28.65 -31.85
CA ARG A 284 11.13 30.06 -31.49
C ARG A 284 12.32 30.68 -32.21
N VAL A 285 12.06 31.75 -32.96
CA VAL A 285 13.07 32.62 -33.57
C VAL A 285 13.23 33.87 -32.73
N ARG A 286 14.46 34.16 -32.28
CA ARG A 286 14.76 35.33 -31.43
C ARG A 286 15.68 36.30 -32.15
N ASN A 287 15.40 37.59 -32.01
CA ASN A 287 16.29 38.66 -32.44
C ASN A 287 17.02 39.25 -31.23
N GLU A 288 18.34 39.07 -31.17
CA GLU A 288 19.21 39.63 -30.14
C GLU A 288 19.61 41.09 -30.42
N GLY A 289 19.40 41.58 -31.65
CA GLY A 289 19.62 42.97 -32.06
C GLY A 289 18.48 43.90 -31.68
N ASP A 290 18.62 45.20 -31.96
CA ASP A 290 17.58 46.23 -31.70
C ASP A 290 16.79 46.62 -32.94
N GLU A 291 17.37 46.39 -34.12
CA GLU A 291 16.71 46.58 -35.41
C GLU A 291 15.85 45.34 -35.76
N THR A 292 14.78 45.50 -36.53
CA THR A 292 13.91 44.40 -36.96
C THR A 292 14.68 43.38 -37.81
N MET A 293 14.50 42.09 -37.51
CA MET A 293 15.08 40.97 -38.25
C MET A 293 14.02 40.29 -39.10
N SER A 294 14.24 40.17 -40.40
CA SER A 294 13.41 39.30 -41.26
C SER A 294 14.05 37.91 -41.33
N PHE A 295 13.22 36.86 -41.44
CA PHE A 295 13.71 35.50 -41.63
C PHE A 295 12.85 34.72 -42.63
N ASN A 296 13.47 33.72 -43.23
CA ASN A 296 12.82 32.66 -44.01
C ASN A 296 13.17 31.30 -43.41
N SER A 297 12.29 30.33 -43.56
CA SER A 297 12.45 28.98 -43.03
C SER A 297 11.93 27.94 -44.01
N TRP A 298 12.64 26.82 -44.10
CA TRP A 298 12.26 25.67 -44.90
C TRP A 298 12.84 24.40 -44.31
N PHE A 299 12.25 23.26 -44.64
CA PHE A 299 12.80 21.96 -44.27
C PHE A 299 13.94 21.58 -45.21
N THR A 300 15.04 21.12 -44.62
CA THR A 300 16.17 20.52 -45.34
C THR A 300 16.09 19.00 -45.32
N GLU A 301 15.51 18.44 -44.26
CA GLU A 301 15.24 17.01 -44.13
C GLU A 301 13.82 16.81 -43.60
N TYR A 302 13.05 15.96 -44.26
CA TYR A 302 11.69 15.60 -43.85
C TYR A 302 11.68 14.24 -43.15
N PRO A 303 10.90 14.06 -42.07
CA PRO A 303 10.71 12.76 -41.45
C PRO A 303 10.00 11.81 -42.42
N SER A 304 10.61 10.65 -42.69
CA SER A 304 9.99 9.63 -43.55
C SER A 304 8.69 9.10 -42.95
N GLY A 305 7.58 9.13 -43.70
CA GLY A 305 6.29 8.58 -43.24
C GLY A 305 5.45 9.50 -42.34
N ILE A 306 5.96 10.69 -41.98
CA ILE A 306 5.21 11.73 -41.25
C ILE A 306 5.21 13.00 -42.10
N THR A 307 4.06 13.66 -42.22
CA THR A 307 4.00 14.95 -42.90
C THR A 307 4.20 16.07 -41.90
N ILE A 308 5.15 16.96 -42.16
CA ILE A 308 5.34 18.19 -41.38
C ILE A 308 5.21 19.40 -42.31
N LYS A 309 4.45 20.40 -41.88
CA LYS A 309 4.21 21.64 -42.63
C LYS A 309 4.54 22.85 -41.78
N ILE A 310 5.22 23.82 -42.39
CA ILE A 310 5.43 25.13 -41.77
C ILE A 310 4.21 25.98 -42.06
N GLU A 311 3.55 26.50 -41.02
CA GLU A 311 2.38 27.38 -41.21
C GLU A 311 2.81 28.77 -41.70
N ASN A 312 3.88 29.32 -41.12
CA ASN A 312 4.41 30.64 -41.44
C ASN A 312 5.90 30.54 -41.81
N PRO A 313 6.24 30.30 -43.09
CA PRO A 313 7.62 30.04 -43.51
C PRO A 313 8.50 31.29 -43.49
N SER A 314 7.93 32.49 -43.44
CA SER A 314 8.67 33.76 -43.38
C SER A 314 8.00 34.71 -42.41
N GLY A 315 8.80 35.54 -41.72
CA GLY A 315 8.31 36.48 -40.72
C GLY A 315 9.27 37.62 -40.44
N SER A 316 8.92 38.44 -39.44
CA SER A 316 9.74 39.57 -39.02
C SER A 316 9.68 39.76 -37.51
N VAL A 317 10.84 39.66 -36.87
CA VAL A 317 11.00 39.75 -35.43
C VAL A 317 11.54 41.14 -35.07
N SER A 318 10.73 41.94 -34.40
CA SER A 318 11.15 43.23 -33.83
C SER A 318 12.40 43.09 -32.95
N GLY A 319 13.17 44.17 -32.82
CA GLY A 319 14.36 44.20 -31.96
C GLY A 319 14.09 43.71 -30.53
N LYS A 320 15.02 42.92 -30.00
CA LYS A 320 14.97 42.30 -28.67
C LYS A 320 13.70 41.46 -28.41
N SER A 321 13.02 41.00 -29.47
CA SER A 321 11.79 40.20 -29.40
C SER A 321 12.00 38.78 -29.94
N SER A 322 10.94 37.97 -29.94
CA SER A 322 10.88 36.64 -30.53
C SER A 322 9.55 36.38 -31.21
N GLU A 323 9.54 35.51 -32.21
CA GLU A 323 8.36 35.03 -32.92
C GLU A 323 8.42 33.50 -33.02
N ASN A 324 7.26 32.84 -33.02
CA ASN A 324 7.17 31.38 -33.15
C ASN A 324 6.81 30.99 -34.58
N ILE A 325 7.55 30.03 -35.13
CA ILE A 325 7.20 29.34 -36.36
C ILE A 325 6.37 28.11 -35.98
N GLY A 326 5.06 28.16 -36.25
CA GLY A 326 4.17 27.02 -36.03
C GLY A 326 4.43 25.90 -37.04
N LEU A 327 4.60 24.68 -36.54
CA LEU A 327 4.79 23.47 -37.33
C LEU A 327 3.60 22.52 -37.11
N HIS A 328 2.89 22.22 -38.19
CA HIS A 328 1.80 21.26 -38.20
C HIS A 328 2.32 19.88 -38.57
N VAL A 329 2.35 18.99 -37.59
CA VAL A 329 2.79 17.60 -37.71
C VAL A 329 1.57 16.70 -37.87
N ILE A 330 1.59 15.87 -38.92
CA ILE A 330 0.52 14.95 -39.29
C ILE A 330 1.12 13.55 -39.42
N ALA A 331 0.81 12.68 -38.46
CA ALA A 331 1.13 11.25 -38.55
C ALA A 331 -0.10 10.48 -39.07
N PRO A 332 0.01 9.69 -40.14
CA PRO A 332 -1.06 8.79 -40.55
C PRO A 332 -1.25 7.70 -39.49
N TYR A 333 -2.48 7.18 -39.36
CA TYR A 333 -2.82 6.22 -38.31
C TYR A 333 -2.05 4.90 -38.39
N ASP A 334 -1.46 4.57 -39.53
CA ASP A 334 -0.67 3.37 -39.79
C ASP A 334 0.85 3.62 -39.72
N ALA A 335 1.27 4.83 -39.33
CA ALA A 335 2.68 5.13 -39.16
C ALA A 335 3.34 4.18 -38.13
N PRO A 336 4.48 3.55 -38.46
CA PRO A 336 5.20 2.66 -37.55
C PRO A 336 5.56 3.34 -36.21
N GLU A 337 5.56 2.57 -35.12
CA GLU A 337 6.15 3.01 -33.85
C GLU A 337 7.65 3.29 -34.05
N GLY A 338 8.14 4.39 -33.48
CA GLY A 338 9.55 4.76 -33.60
C GLY A 338 9.80 6.26 -33.49
N THR A 339 11.07 6.62 -33.66
CA THR A 339 11.54 8.00 -33.64
C THR A 339 11.84 8.46 -35.07
N TYR A 340 11.31 9.62 -35.41
CA TYR A 340 11.40 10.24 -36.72
C TYR A 340 12.11 11.58 -36.58
N TYR A 341 12.99 11.88 -37.52
CA TYR A 341 13.82 13.07 -37.47
C TYR A 341 13.51 13.97 -38.67
N GLY A 342 13.33 15.26 -38.41
CA GLY A 342 13.28 16.31 -39.42
C GLY A 342 14.28 17.39 -39.09
N ARG A 343 14.70 18.17 -40.09
CA ARG A 343 15.60 19.31 -39.90
C ARG A 343 15.06 20.52 -40.61
N MET A 344 14.86 21.60 -39.85
CA MET A 344 14.43 22.88 -40.37
C MET A 344 15.61 23.85 -40.41
N TYR A 345 15.78 24.57 -41.51
CA TYR A 345 16.77 25.63 -41.63
C TYR A 345 16.08 26.99 -41.54
N ILE A 346 16.67 27.90 -40.78
CA ILE A 346 16.23 29.30 -40.62
C ILE A 346 17.34 30.20 -41.15
N ASP A 347 16.99 31.05 -42.10
CA ASP A 347 17.85 32.05 -42.72
C ASP A 347 17.33 33.45 -42.40
N ALA A 348 18.09 34.20 -41.60
CA ALA A 348 17.83 35.61 -41.29
C ALA A 348 18.76 36.56 -42.05
N GLY A 349 19.33 36.10 -43.17
CA GLY A 349 20.26 36.86 -44.00
C GLY A 349 21.51 37.28 -43.25
N GLY A 350 21.84 38.58 -43.27
CA GLY A 350 23.00 39.14 -42.57
C GLY A 350 22.95 39.02 -41.04
N ALA A 351 21.79 38.70 -40.46
CA ALA A 351 21.64 38.49 -39.02
C ALA A 351 22.11 37.11 -38.54
N GLY A 352 22.33 36.17 -39.46
CA GLY A 352 22.75 34.81 -39.20
C GLY A 352 21.77 33.77 -39.73
N HIS A 353 22.15 32.49 -39.59
CA HIS A 353 21.36 31.35 -40.02
C HIS A 353 21.65 30.14 -39.13
N GLY A 354 20.75 29.15 -39.10
CA GLY A 354 20.96 27.94 -38.32
C GLY A 354 19.96 26.83 -38.61
N ASN A 355 20.21 25.65 -38.04
CA ASN A 355 19.33 24.48 -38.12
C ASN A 355 18.62 24.26 -36.78
N VAL A 356 17.44 23.66 -36.85
CA VAL A 356 16.67 23.11 -35.74
C VAL A 356 16.39 21.66 -36.07
N ASP A 357 16.87 20.76 -35.21
CA ASP A 357 16.51 19.34 -35.31
C ASP A 357 15.16 19.12 -34.63
N ILE A 358 14.28 18.38 -35.30
CA ILE A 358 12.93 18.06 -34.84
C ILE A 358 12.84 16.56 -34.64
N THR A 359 12.53 16.14 -33.42
CA THR A 359 12.41 14.74 -33.05
C THR A 359 10.95 14.40 -32.77
N ILE A 360 10.33 13.57 -33.61
CA ILE A 360 8.95 13.13 -33.44
C ILE A 360 8.95 11.65 -33.01
N LYS A 361 8.38 11.35 -31.86
CA LYS A 361 8.27 9.99 -31.34
C LYS A 361 6.83 9.51 -31.45
N ILE A 362 6.59 8.50 -32.28
CA ILE A 362 5.31 7.80 -32.35
C ILE A 362 5.35 6.65 -31.34
N ILE A 363 4.32 6.58 -30.48
CA ILE A 363 4.16 5.52 -29.49
C ILE A 363 2.83 4.81 -29.74
N TRP A 364 2.90 3.49 -29.91
CA TRP A 364 1.71 2.65 -29.99
C TRP A 364 1.30 2.20 -28.59
N PRO A 365 0.08 2.52 -28.13
CA PRO A 365 -0.38 2.02 -26.86
C PRO A 365 -0.71 0.53 -26.94
N VAL A 366 -0.64 -0.13 -25.79
CA VAL A 366 -1.12 -1.51 -25.60
C VAL A 366 -2.13 -1.46 -24.47
N ASP A 367 -3.30 -2.05 -24.68
CA ASP A 367 -4.30 -2.28 -23.62
C ASP A 367 -5.21 -3.46 -23.99
N PHE A 368 -5.91 -4.03 -23.01
CA PHE A 368 -6.90 -5.08 -23.23
C PHE A 368 -8.20 -4.85 -22.45
N THR A 369 -9.33 -5.27 -23.00
CA THR A 369 -10.60 -5.34 -22.27
C THR A 369 -10.77 -6.72 -21.66
N ILE A 370 -11.50 -6.79 -20.54
CA ILE A 370 -11.81 -8.05 -19.84
C ILE A 370 -13.31 -8.27 -19.99
N SER A 371 -13.69 -9.44 -20.49
CA SER A 371 -15.08 -9.86 -20.60
C SER A 371 -15.24 -11.32 -20.23
N SER A 372 -16.47 -11.76 -19.97
CA SER A 372 -16.80 -13.16 -19.77
C SER A 372 -18.27 -13.37 -20.07
N SER A 373 -18.60 -14.54 -20.62
CA SER A 373 -19.98 -15.01 -20.75
C SER A 373 -20.46 -15.78 -19.51
N SER A 374 -19.64 -15.88 -18.47
CA SER A 374 -19.97 -16.61 -17.25
C SER A 374 -21.05 -15.89 -16.44
N PRO A 375 -22.06 -16.60 -15.90
CA PRO A 375 -23.07 -15.98 -15.02
C PRO A 375 -22.45 -15.39 -13.73
N TYR A 376 -21.28 -15.88 -13.34
CA TYR A 376 -20.53 -15.41 -12.17
C TYR A 376 -19.82 -14.07 -12.39
N PHE A 377 -19.77 -13.53 -13.61
CA PHE A 377 -18.99 -12.34 -13.94
C PHE A 377 -19.86 -11.09 -14.15
N THR A 378 -19.53 -10.01 -13.44
CA THR A 378 -20.11 -8.68 -13.66
C THR A 378 -19.07 -7.82 -14.40
N PRO A 379 -19.41 -7.14 -15.51
CA PRO A 379 -18.42 -6.46 -16.36
C PRO A 379 -17.98 -5.07 -15.89
N SER A 380 -18.79 -4.36 -15.09
CA SER A 380 -18.49 -2.98 -14.70
C SER A 380 -19.04 -2.61 -13.31
N PRO A 381 -18.19 -2.52 -12.26
CA PRO A 381 -16.78 -2.89 -12.25
C PRO A 381 -16.60 -4.41 -12.47
N PRO A 382 -15.47 -4.85 -13.06
CA PRO A 382 -15.19 -6.27 -13.24
C PRO A 382 -15.14 -7.00 -11.90
N SER A 383 -16.06 -7.95 -11.68
CA SER A 383 -16.09 -8.80 -10.49
C SER A 383 -16.55 -10.22 -10.81
N ILE A 384 -16.09 -11.16 -10.00
CA ILE A 384 -16.46 -12.58 -10.06
C ILE A 384 -17.06 -12.96 -8.72
N ASP A 385 -18.27 -13.51 -8.73
CA ASP A 385 -18.88 -14.14 -7.56
C ASP A 385 -19.03 -15.64 -7.81
N PHE A 386 -18.19 -16.43 -7.17
CA PHE A 386 -18.29 -17.89 -7.23
C PHE A 386 -19.42 -18.43 -6.34
N GLU A 387 -20.19 -17.58 -5.65
CA GLU A 387 -21.27 -17.97 -4.74
C GLU A 387 -20.79 -18.99 -3.68
N SER A 388 -21.70 -19.83 -3.20
CA SER A 388 -21.43 -20.91 -2.25
C SER A 388 -20.60 -22.05 -2.87
N LEU A 389 -19.53 -22.42 -2.17
CA LEU A 389 -18.67 -23.57 -2.41
C LEU A 389 -18.87 -24.57 -1.26
N GLU A 390 -19.71 -25.56 -1.53
CA GLU A 390 -20.13 -26.57 -0.56
C GLU A 390 -19.09 -27.68 -0.42
N LEU A 391 -18.94 -28.20 0.80
CA LEU A 391 -18.14 -29.39 1.07
C LEU A 391 -18.85 -30.64 0.55
N LYS A 392 -18.17 -31.39 -0.32
CA LYS A 392 -18.58 -32.70 -0.83
C LYS A 392 -17.62 -33.80 -0.36
N GLU A 393 -17.91 -35.06 -0.68
CA GLU A 393 -17.09 -36.22 -0.28
C GLU A 393 -15.59 -36.07 -0.61
N LEU A 394 -15.26 -35.49 -1.76
CA LEU A 394 -13.88 -35.32 -2.25
C LEU A 394 -13.30 -33.91 -1.98
N GLY A 395 -13.93 -33.13 -1.08
CA GLY A 395 -13.54 -31.77 -0.74
C GLY A 395 -14.53 -30.71 -1.25
N TYR A 396 -14.14 -29.44 -1.14
CA TYR A 396 -15.00 -28.32 -1.56
C TYR A 396 -15.26 -28.32 -3.07
N LYS A 397 -16.49 -27.96 -3.44
CA LYS A 397 -16.91 -27.76 -4.83
C LYS A 397 -15.97 -26.77 -5.52
N LYS A 398 -15.43 -27.16 -6.67
CA LYS A 398 -14.57 -26.32 -7.50
C LYS A 398 -15.43 -25.63 -8.55
N LYS A 399 -15.23 -24.32 -8.73
CA LYS A 399 -15.84 -23.55 -9.81
C LYS A 399 -14.75 -22.93 -10.69
N ARG A 400 -15.12 -22.61 -11.93
CA ARG A 400 -14.22 -21.98 -12.90
C ARG A 400 -14.96 -20.92 -13.70
N VAL A 401 -14.23 -19.86 -14.06
CA VAL A 401 -14.71 -18.77 -14.90
C VAL A 401 -13.72 -18.59 -16.04
N ASN A 402 -14.24 -18.54 -17.27
CA ASN A 402 -13.45 -18.23 -18.45
C ASN A 402 -13.51 -16.73 -18.70
N LEU A 403 -12.38 -16.05 -18.56
CA LEU A 403 -12.19 -14.64 -18.87
C LEU A 403 -11.62 -14.52 -20.28
N THR A 404 -12.23 -13.68 -21.10
CA THR A 404 -11.72 -13.33 -22.42
C THR A 404 -11.05 -11.97 -22.33
N LEU A 405 -9.75 -11.95 -22.60
CA LEU A 405 -8.95 -10.73 -22.74
C LEU A 405 -8.87 -10.38 -24.22
N THR A 406 -9.34 -9.20 -24.60
CA THR A 406 -9.31 -8.75 -26.00
C THR A 406 -8.40 -7.54 -26.14
N GLU A 407 -7.42 -7.60 -27.06
CA GLU A 407 -6.55 -6.45 -27.31
C GLU A 407 -7.36 -5.29 -27.91
N PHE A 408 -7.16 -4.07 -27.39
CA PHE A 408 -8.07 -2.95 -27.63
C PHE A 408 -7.66 -2.03 -28.79
N TYR A 409 -6.35 -1.79 -28.97
CA TYR A 409 -5.84 -0.72 -29.82
C TYR A 409 -5.47 -1.16 -31.24
N LEU A 410 -5.33 -2.46 -31.51
CA LEU A 410 -5.04 -3.06 -32.82
C LEU A 410 -3.64 -2.72 -33.38
N TYR A 411 -2.72 -2.23 -32.54
CA TYR A 411 -1.36 -1.88 -32.97
C TYR A 411 -0.31 -2.93 -32.59
N LYS A 412 -0.33 -3.41 -31.34
CA LYS A 412 0.74 -4.20 -30.75
C LYS A 412 0.17 -5.29 -29.84
N SER A 413 0.81 -6.46 -29.84
CA SER A 413 0.36 -7.59 -29.04
C SER A 413 0.48 -7.32 -27.54
N VAL A 414 -0.47 -7.83 -26.75
CA VAL A 414 -0.37 -7.89 -25.29
C VAL A 414 0.55 -9.05 -24.92
N ARG A 415 1.65 -8.76 -24.19
CA ARG A 415 2.70 -9.74 -23.87
C ARG A 415 2.99 -9.81 -22.38
N ASN A 416 3.54 -10.93 -21.92
CA ASN A 416 3.95 -11.15 -20.53
C ASN A 416 2.83 -10.87 -19.53
N LEU A 417 1.69 -11.53 -19.71
CA LEU A 417 0.61 -11.47 -18.73
C LEU A 417 1.11 -11.95 -17.36
N ARG A 418 0.75 -11.21 -16.32
CA ARG A 418 1.10 -11.50 -14.94
C ARG A 418 -0.14 -11.40 -14.07
N PHE A 419 -0.29 -12.38 -13.21
CA PHE A 419 -1.40 -12.52 -12.29
C PHE A 419 -0.90 -12.32 -10.87
N SER A 420 -1.66 -11.59 -10.07
CA SER A 420 -1.41 -11.52 -8.65
C SER A 420 -2.71 -11.43 -7.88
N THR A 421 -2.72 -12.07 -6.71
CA THR A 421 -3.90 -12.15 -5.85
C THR A 421 -3.57 -11.54 -4.50
N SER A 422 -4.48 -10.73 -3.98
CA SER A 422 -4.41 -10.19 -2.62
C SER A 422 -5.66 -10.60 -1.84
N GLY A 423 -5.47 -11.30 -0.72
CA GLY A 423 -6.53 -11.81 0.14
C GLY A 423 -6.08 -13.06 0.91
N GLU A 424 -6.86 -13.46 1.90
CA GLU A 424 -6.62 -14.68 2.69
C GLU A 424 -6.67 -15.92 1.78
N TYR A 425 -5.71 -16.83 1.88
CA TYR A 425 -5.60 -18.00 1.01
C TYR A 425 -5.68 -17.68 -0.50
N GLY A 426 -5.02 -16.60 -0.95
CA GLY A 426 -5.00 -16.22 -2.37
C GLY A 426 -4.49 -17.32 -3.33
N ASN A 427 -3.80 -18.33 -2.81
CA ASN A 427 -3.37 -19.55 -3.53
C ASN A 427 -4.53 -20.50 -3.91
N TRP A 428 -5.75 -20.29 -3.40
CA TRP A 428 -6.93 -21.02 -3.85
C TRP A 428 -7.39 -20.60 -5.25
N LEU A 429 -7.05 -19.38 -5.67
CA LEU A 429 -7.30 -18.93 -7.04
C LEU A 429 -6.15 -19.40 -7.93
N LYS A 430 -6.49 -20.16 -8.97
CA LYS A 430 -5.52 -20.70 -9.94
C LYS A 430 -5.91 -20.30 -11.35
N GLU A 431 -4.99 -19.65 -12.03
CA GLU A 431 -5.10 -19.37 -13.46
C GLU A 431 -4.56 -20.51 -14.33
N GLU A 432 -5.23 -20.73 -15.45
CA GLU A 432 -4.74 -21.52 -16.57
C GLU A 432 -4.81 -20.68 -17.84
N LEU A 433 -3.70 -20.63 -18.56
CA LEU A 433 -3.54 -19.91 -19.82
C LEU A 433 -2.84 -20.82 -20.83
N ASP A 434 -3.31 -20.79 -22.08
CA ASP A 434 -2.80 -21.62 -23.19
C ASP A 434 -2.09 -20.80 -24.28
N PHE A 435 -1.89 -19.49 -24.04
CA PHE A 435 -1.27 -18.57 -24.99
C PHE A 435 -0.17 -17.72 -24.31
N SER A 436 0.85 -17.33 -25.08
CA SER A 436 1.96 -16.49 -24.57
C SER A 436 1.75 -14.99 -24.82
N GLU A 437 0.95 -14.64 -25.82
CA GLU A 437 0.61 -13.27 -26.20
C GLU A 437 -0.77 -13.20 -26.86
N ILE A 438 -1.39 -12.02 -26.84
CA ILE A 438 -2.64 -11.73 -27.55
C ILE A 438 -2.28 -10.83 -28.73
N PRO A 439 -2.35 -11.30 -29.99
CA PRO A 439 -2.09 -10.47 -31.15
C PRO A 439 -3.02 -9.25 -31.25
N PRO A 440 -2.67 -8.22 -32.04
CA PRO A 440 -3.51 -7.03 -32.17
C PRO A 440 -4.92 -7.38 -32.70
N GLY A 441 -5.96 -6.96 -31.98
CA GLY A 441 -7.36 -7.25 -32.28
C GLY A 441 -7.86 -8.66 -32.00
N GLU A 442 -6.98 -9.56 -31.56
CA GLU A 442 -7.36 -10.91 -31.19
C GLU A 442 -7.77 -10.99 -29.71
N SER A 443 -8.32 -12.13 -29.33
CA SER A 443 -8.68 -12.43 -27.94
C SER A 443 -7.97 -13.67 -27.42
N GLY A 444 -7.58 -13.65 -26.14
CA GLY A 444 -7.05 -14.80 -25.41
C GLY A 444 -7.98 -15.19 -24.26
N ASN A 445 -8.17 -16.50 -24.04
CA ASN A 445 -9.03 -17.00 -22.97
C ASN A 445 -8.21 -17.49 -21.79
N ILE A 446 -8.57 -17.05 -20.59
CA ILE A 446 -7.95 -17.44 -19.33
C ILE A 446 -9.00 -18.13 -18.49
N THR A 447 -8.70 -19.29 -17.94
CA THR A 447 -9.57 -19.96 -16.99
C THR A 447 -9.09 -19.65 -15.57
N LEU A 448 -9.90 -18.93 -14.80
CA LEU A 448 -9.70 -18.75 -13.37
C LEU A 448 -10.49 -19.82 -12.62
N LYS A 449 -9.81 -20.65 -11.83
CA LYS A 449 -10.39 -21.69 -10.98
C LYS A 449 -10.29 -21.31 -9.52
N ILE A 450 -11.31 -21.64 -8.75
CA ILE A 450 -11.27 -21.59 -7.28
C ILE A 450 -11.22 -23.01 -6.71
N GLU A 451 -10.21 -23.27 -5.90
CA GLU A 451 -9.95 -24.56 -5.24
C GLU A 451 -9.68 -24.35 -3.75
N PRO A 452 -10.72 -24.24 -2.91
CA PRO A 452 -10.54 -24.11 -1.47
C PRO A 452 -9.92 -25.37 -0.87
N GLY A 453 -9.01 -25.18 0.08
CA GLY A 453 -8.44 -26.28 0.88
C GLY A 453 -9.37 -26.70 2.03
N LEU A 454 -9.09 -27.84 2.65
CA LEU A 454 -9.88 -28.35 3.79
C LEU A 454 -9.69 -27.50 5.06
N GLU A 455 -8.64 -26.67 5.10
CA GLU A 455 -8.41 -25.65 6.12
C GLU A 455 -9.40 -24.48 6.06
N ALA A 456 -10.24 -24.41 5.02
CA ALA A 456 -11.18 -23.32 4.85
C ALA A 456 -12.20 -23.27 5.99
N VAL A 457 -12.23 -22.12 6.67
CA VAL A 457 -13.25 -21.82 7.68
C VAL A 457 -14.52 -21.35 6.95
N PRO A 458 -15.72 -21.81 7.37
CA PRO A 458 -16.98 -21.33 6.83
C PRO A 458 -17.21 -19.84 7.05
N LYS A 459 -17.12 -19.04 5.99
CA LYS A 459 -17.37 -17.59 5.91
C LYS A 459 -17.32 -17.13 4.46
N ASP A 460 -17.58 -15.85 4.24
CA ASP A 460 -17.32 -15.19 2.97
C ASP A 460 -15.84 -14.84 2.82
N TYR A 461 -15.30 -15.15 1.64
CA TYR A 461 -13.94 -14.80 1.24
C TYR A 461 -14.00 -13.81 0.08
N SER A 462 -13.05 -12.87 0.11
CA SER A 462 -12.92 -11.82 -0.89
C SER A 462 -11.45 -11.63 -1.24
N TRP A 463 -11.18 -11.58 -2.53
CA TRP A 463 -9.85 -11.38 -3.10
C TRP A 463 -9.87 -10.22 -4.08
N LYS A 464 -8.75 -9.51 -4.17
CA LYS A 464 -8.45 -8.60 -5.27
C LYS A 464 -7.51 -9.33 -6.22
N TYR A 465 -8.04 -9.68 -7.39
CA TYR A 465 -7.29 -10.35 -8.45
C TYR A 465 -6.80 -9.31 -9.46
N TYR A 466 -5.53 -9.34 -9.80
CA TYR A 466 -4.91 -8.36 -10.68
C TYR A 466 -4.34 -9.04 -11.92
N ILE A 467 -4.70 -8.50 -13.08
CA ILE A 467 -4.18 -8.91 -14.38
C ILE A 467 -3.37 -7.74 -14.93
N SER A 468 -2.07 -7.95 -15.16
CA SER A 468 -1.18 -6.95 -15.75
C SER A 468 -0.44 -7.55 -16.95
N ALA A 469 0.14 -6.71 -17.79
CA ALA A 469 0.98 -7.14 -18.89
C ALA A 469 2.18 -6.20 -19.05
N TYR A 470 3.10 -6.52 -19.95
CA TYR A 470 4.14 -5.57 -20.35
C TYR A 470 3.50 -4.29 -20.93
N GLU A 471 3.93 -3.12 -20.44
CA GLU A 471 3.38 -1.80 -20.80
C GLU A 471 1.91 -1.54 -20.36
N ILE A 472 1.28 -2.46 -19.61
CA ILE A 472 -0.11 -2.32 -19.12
C ILE A 472 -0.15 -2.36 -17.60
N SER A 473 -0.69 -1.30 -17.00
CA SER A 473 -0.93 -1.26 -15.56
C SER A 473 -1.92 -2.34 -15.12
N ALA A 474 -1.74 -2.88 -13.91
CA ALA A 474 -2.60 -3.92 -13.37
C ALA A 474 -4.09 -3.52 -13.34
N LYS A 475 -4.93 -4.32 -14.01
CA LYS A 475 -6.38 -4.24 -13.96
C LYS A 475 -6.89 -5.12 -12.84
N ARG A 476 -7.76 -4.56 -11.99
CA ARG A 476 -8.34 -5.24 -10.83
C ARG A 476 -9.64 -5.94 -11.21
N ILE A 477 -9.85 -7.14 -10.69
CA ILE A 477 -11.11 -7.88 -10.65
C ILE A 477 -11.37 -8.23 -9.18
N ASP A 478 -12.56 -7.90 -8.68
CA ASP A 478 -12.97 -8.32 -7.33
C ASP A 478 -13.54 -9.73 -7.38
N VAL A 479 -13.00 -10.65 -6.58
CA VAL A 479 -13.41 -12.07 -6.58
C VAL A 479 -13.99 -12.42 -5.22
N LYS A 480 -15.15 -13.06 -5.17
CA LYS A 480 -15.81 -13.51 -3.94
C LYS A 480 -16.21 -14.98 -4.01
N ALA A 481 -16.29 -15.62 -2.85
CA ALA A 481 -16.85 -16.95 -2.67
C ALA A 481 -17.29 -17.15 -1.21
N LYS A 482 -18.35 -17.93 -0.99
CA LYS A 482 -18.83 -18.32 0.35
C LYS A 482 -18.45 -19.77 0.60
N ILE A 483 -17.71 -20.07 1.67
CA ILE A 483 -17.37 -21.45 2.04
C ILE A 483 -18.48 -22.04 2.91
N VAL A 484 -19.04 -23.16 2.48
CA VAL A 484 -20.13 -23.87 3.18
C VAL A 484 -19.66 -25.28 3.55
N PRO A 485 -19.63 -25.66 4.85
CA PRO A 485 -19.01 -26.90 5.33
C PRO A 485 -19.85 -28.16 5.08
N MET A 486 -20.91 -28.09 4.28
CA MET A 486 -21.79 -29.21 3.95
C MET A 486 -22.54 -28.98 2.65
N ASN A 487 -23.13 -30.03 2.11
CA ASN A 487 -23.98 -29.98 0.92
C ASN A 487 -25.43 -29.69 1.36
N ILE A 488 -25.83 -28.42 1.30
CA ILE A 488 -27.16 -27.97 1.77
C ILE A 488 -28.30 -28.62 0.96
N PRO A 489 -28.30 -28.60 -0.39
CA PRO A 489 -29.36 -29.23 -1.17
C PRO A 489 -29.57 -30.71 -0.88
N GLU A 490 -28.48 -31.47 -0.71
CA GLU A 490 -28.53 -32.90 -0.40
C GLU A 490 -29.12 -33.15 1.00
N MET A 491 -28.79 -32.32 1.99
CA MET A 491 -29.40 -32.46 3.32
C MET A 491 -30.89 -32.09 3.34
N ILE A 492 -31.30 -31.08 2.57
CA ILE A 492 -32.72 -30.73 2.40
C ILE A 492 -33.47 -31.90 1.75
N GLU A 493 -32.90 -32.53 0.72
CA GLU A 493 -33.49 -33.70 0.07
C GLU A 493 -33.65 -34.87 1.08
N TYR A 494 -32.62 -35.16 1.87
CA TYR A 494 -32.70 -36.20 2.90
C TYR A 494 -33.74 -35.89 3.98
N LEU A 495 -33.81 -34.66 4.49
CA LEU A 495 -34.83 -34.27 5.47
C LEU A 495 -36.24 -34.45 4.90
N ASN A 496 -36.47 -34.05 3.65
CA ASN A 496 -37.77 -34.19 3.01
C ASN A 496 -38.15 -35.66 2.76
N SER A 497 -37.18 -36.54 2.52
CA SER A 497 -37.46 -37.98 2.30
C SER A 497 -38.15 -38.64 3.50
N PHE A 498 -37.95 -38.13 4.72
CA PHE A 498 -38.61 -38.65 5.92
C PHE A 498 -40.10 -38.34 5.98
N ARG A 499 -40.63 -37.41 5.16
CA ARG A 499 -42.09 -37.17 5.10
C ARG A 499 -42.87 -38.34 4.50
N GLU A 500 -42.19 -39.24 3.81
CA GLU A 500 -42.78 -40.48 3.25
C GLU A 500 -42.46 -41.70 4.13
N SER A 501 -41.93 -41.49 5.33
CA SER A 501 -41.48 -42.58 6.23
C SER A 501 -42.54 -42.96 7.27
N PRO A 502 -42.56 -44.23 7.74
CA PRO A 502 -43.43 -44.68 8.83
C PRO A 502 -43.34 -43.83 10.10
N LEU A 503 -42.17 -43.25 10.40
CA LEU A 503 -41.99 -42.31 11.49
C LEU A 503 -42.94 -41.11 11.36
N HIS A 504 -43.02 -40.52 10.17
CA HIS A 504 -43.84 -39.33 9.94
C HIS A 504 -45.34 -39.63 10.00
N ASP A 505 -45.74 -40.77 9.44
CA ASP A 505 -47.13 -41.23 9.45
C ASP A 505 -47.64 -41.51 10.87
N SER A 506 -46.82 -42.17 11.69
CA SER A 506 -47.18 -42.54 13.06
C SER A 506 -46.99 -41.38 14.06
N TYR A 507 -46.00 -40.51 13.83
CA TYR A 507 -45.64 -39.41 14.74
C TYR A 507 -45.54 -38.08 13.99
N PRO A 508 -46.67 -37.35 13.82
CA PRO A 508 -46.69 -36.04 13.17
C PRO A 508 -45.82 -34.98 13.85
N SER A 509 -45.40 -35.20 15.10
CA SER A 509 -44.44 -34.35 15.80
C SER A 509 -43.09 -34.25 15.08
N SER A 510 -42.72 -35.28 14.30
CA SER A 510 -41.51 -35.28 13.47
C SER A 510 -41.49 -34.18 12.41
N GLU A 511 -42.66 -33.67 11.98
CA GLU A 511 -42.75 -32.57 11.00
C GLU A 511 -42.11 -31.29 11.52
N VAL A 512 -42.16 -31.04 12.83
CA VAL A 512 -41.49 -29.87 13.44
C VAL A 512 -39.99 -29.94 13.21
N ILE A 513 -39.41 -31.14 13.32
CA ILE A 513 -37.98 -31.37 13.11
C ILE A 513 -37.63 -31.16 11.62
N ILE A 514 -38.41 -31.77 10.72
CA ILE A 514 -38.16 -31.72 9.27
C ILE A 514 -38.31 -30.29 8.73
N SER A 515 -39.45 -29.64 9.00
CA SER A 515 -39.75 -28.29 8.50
C SER A 515 -38.75 -27.25 9.02
N ASN A 516 -38.40 -27.29 10.30
CA ASN A 516 -37.41 -26.36 10.85
C ASN A 516 -35.99 -26.68 10.38
N GLY A 517 -35.65 -27.96 10.16
CA GLY A 517 -34.37 -28.36 9.56
C GLY A 517 -34.20 -27.80 8.15
N VAL A 518 -35.24 -27.93 7.31
CA VAL A 518 -35.25 -27.38 5.94
C VAL A 518 -35.20 -25.84 5.99
N GLY A 519 -36.09 -25.20 6.76
CA GLY A 519 -36.14 -23.74 6.86
C GLY A 519 -34.84 -23.14 7.40
N MET A 520 -34.20 -23.80 8.36
CA MET A 520 -32.88 -23.39 8.85
C MET A 520 -31.83 -23.43 7.73
N LEU A 521 -31.79 -24.51 6.94
CA LEU A 521 -30.81 -24.68 5.87
C LEU A 521 -31.00 -23.67 4.73
N GLU A 522 -32.25 -23.34 4.38
CA GLU A 522 -32.58 -22.29 3.43
C GLU A 522 -32.09 -20.91 3.92
N VAL A 523 -32.34 -20.58 5.18
CA VAL A 523 -31.89 -19.30 5.78
C VAL A 523 -30.37 -19.23 5.90
N VAL A 524 -29.70 -20.35 6.22
CA VAL A 524 -28.22 -20.42 6.29
C VAL A 524 -27.56 -20.06 4.95
N GLU A 525 -28.20 -20.39 3.83
CA GLU A 525 -27.69 -20.05 2.49
C GLU A 525 -27.73 -18.53 2.25
N GLU A 526 -28.77 -17.85 2.71
CA GLU A 526 -29.00 -16.42 2.51
C GLU A 526 -28.36 -15.52 3.58
N SER A 527 -28.14 -16.02 4.79
CA SER A 527 -27.64 -15.24 5.94
C SER A 527 -26.11 -15.29 6.09
N GLU A 528 -25.56 -14.27 6.75
CA GLU A 528 -24.17 -14.21 7.20
C GLU A 528 -24.04 -14.95 8.54
N ILE A 529 -23.37 -16.11 8.51
CA ILE A 529 -23.25 -17.00 9.67
C ILE A 529 -21.84 -16.91 10.26
N GLY A 530 -21.76 -16.72 11.58
CA GLY A 530 -20.48 -16.68 12.29
C GLY A 530 -19.77 -18.03 12.35
N ALA A 531 -18.44 -18.01 12.45
CA ALA A 531 -17.62 -19.23 12.45
C ALA A 531 -17.95 -20.20 13.62
N GLU A 532 -18.38 -19.70 14.78
CA GLU A 532 -18.79 -20.57 15.90
C GLU A 532 -20.10 -21.31 15.61
N ASP A 533 -21.07 -20.64 14.99
CA ASP A 533 -22.34 -21.28 14.63
C ASP A 533 -22.12 -22.31 13.52
N TRP A 534 -21.27 -22.02 12.54
CA TRP A 534 -20.89 -22.97 11.50
C TRP A 534 -20.21 -24.25 12.00
N LYS A 535 -19.60 -24.26 13.20
CA LYS A 535 -19.11 -25.50 13.81
C LYS A 535 -20.26 -26.37 14.31
N LYS A 536 -21.34 -25.74 14.77
CA LYS A 536 -22.51 -26.41 15.36
C LYS A 536 -23.52 -26.87 14.30
N ILE A 537 -23.77 -26.08 13.25
CA ILE A 537 -24.81 -26.38 12.25
C ILE A 537 -24.63 -27.77 11.60
N PRO A 538 -23.43 -28.18 11.13
CA PRO A 538 -23.26 -29.52 10.54
C PRO A 538 -23.50 -30.64 11.55
N VAL A 539 -23.12 -30.42 12.81
CA VAL A 539 -23.34 -31.39 13.89
C VAL A 539 -24.82 -31.48 14.22
N LEU A 540 -25.52 -30.35 14.29
CA LEU A 540 -26.96 -30.26 14.51
C LEU A 540 -27.71 -30.99 13.39
N MET A 541 -27.43 -30.68 12.12
CA MET A 541 -28.13 -31.26 10.97
C MET A 541 -27.86 -32.76 10.80
N LYS A 542 -26.60 -33.20 10.96
CA LYS A 542 -26.28 -34.63 10.97
C LYS A 542 -26.91 -35.36 12.16
N GLY A 543 -26.95 -34.72 13.32
CA GLY A 543 -27.68 -35.21 14.49
C GLY A 543 -29.17 -35.36 14.21
N THR A 544 -29.78 -34.38 13.55
CA THR A 544 -31.19 -34.42 13.13
C THR A 544 -31.47 -35.56 12.16
N LEU A 545 -30.66 -35.74 11.12
CA LEU A 545 -30.80 -36.85 10.18
C LEU A 545 -30.60 -38.21 10.86
N SER A 546 -29.58 -38.33 11.72
CA SER A 546 -29.31 -39.53 12.51
C SER A 546 -30.48 -39.87 13.43
N LEU A 547 -31.10 -38.85 14.06
CA LEU A 547 -32.27 -39.03 14.90
C LEU A 547 -33.45 -39.58 14.09
N LEU A 548 -33.81 -38.91 12.99
CA LEU A 548 -34.94 -39.31 12.16
C LEU A 548 -34.74 -40.73 11.60
N SER A 549 -33.53 -41.06 11.13
CA SER A 549 -33.18 -42.41 10.69
C SER A 549 -33.32 -43.42 11.83
N SER A 550 -32.72 -43.15 12.98
CA SER A 550 -32.72 -44.09 14.12
C SER A 550 -34.12 -44.35 14.67
N LEU A 551 -34.97 -43.32 14.73
CA LEU A 551 -36.37 -43.49 15.14
C LEU A 551 -37.16 -44.30 14.11
N ASN A 552 -37.00 -43.99 12.82
CA ASN A 552 -37.66 -44.73 11.75
C ASN A 552 -37.23 -46.20 11.71
N ASP A 553 -35.93 -46.46 11.81
CA ASP A 553 -35.37 -47.82 11.84
C ASP A 553 -35.78 -48.57 13.11
N GLY A 554 -35.99 -47.85 14.22
CA GLY A 554 -36.55 -48.39 15.45
C GLY A 554 -37.98 -48.91 15.26
N ILE A 555 -38.84 -48.07 14.66
CA ILE A 555 -40.24 -48.42 14.34
C ILE A 555 -40.29 -49.62 13.38
N MET A 556 -39.53 -49.55 12.27
CA MET A 556 -39.45 -50.64 11.29
C MET A 556 -38.99 -51.96 11.92
N SER A 557 -37.96 -51.92 12.77
CA SER A 557 -37.48 -53.13 13.46
C SER A 557 -38.50 -53.69 14.44
N SER A 558 -39.33 -52.82 15.05
CA SER A 558 -40.43 -53.23 15.94
C SER A 558 -41.57 -53.90 15.15
N GLU A 559 -41.92 -53.36 13.98
CA GLU A 559 -42.89 -53.96 13.04
C GLU A 559 -42.43 -55.30 12.47
N GLU A 560 -41.12 -55.47 12.28
CA GLU A 560 -40.49 -56.74 11.88
C GLU A 560 -40.28 -57.74 13.04
N GLU A 561 -40.80 -57.44 14.24
CA GLU A 561 -40.67 -58.24 15.47
C GLU A 561 -39.21 -58.45 15.94
N ASN A 562 -38.27 -57.62 15.47
CA ASN A 562 -36.88 -57.61 15.91
C ASN A 562 -36.64 -56.56 17.01
N TYR A 563 -37.24 -56.81 18.17
CA TYR A 563 -37.27 -55.86 19.28
C TYR A 563 -35.89 -55.50 19.84
N GLY A 564 -34.93 -56.43 19.82
CA GLY A 564 -33.56 -56.14 20.23
C GLY A 564 -32.93 -55.06 19.33
N LYS A 565 -33.11 -55.19 18.01
CA LYS A 565 -32.63 -54.19 17.05
C LYS A 565 -33.40 -52.87 17.16
N ALA A 566 -34.71 -52.94 17.41
CA ALA A 566 -35.52 -51.76 17.65
C ALA A 566 -34.97 -50.93 18.82
N VAL A 567 -34.69 -51.58 19.97
CA VAL A 567 -34.12 -50.90 21.15
C VAL A 567 -32.74 -50.32 20.88
N GLU A 568 -31.86 -51.02 20.16
CA GLU A 568 -30.55 -50.47 19.76
C GLU A 568 -30.68 -49.18 18.95
N ASN A 569 -31.61 -49.15 17.99
CA ASN A 569 -31.88 -47.98 17.17
C ASN A 569 -32.48 -46.83 18.03
N LEU A 570 -33.39 -47.14 18.96
CA LEU A 570 -33.99 -46.15 19.88
C LEU A 570 -32.98 -45.57 20.89
N VAL A 571 -32.01 -46.36 21.35
CA VAL A 571 -30.87 -45.85 22.13
C VAL A 571 -30.04 -44.88 21.28
N SER A 572 -29.78 -45.21 20.02
CA SER A 572 -29.06 -44.35 19.07
C SER A 572 -29.82 -43.05 18.77
N ALA A 573 -31.14 -43.12 18.72
CA ALA A 573 -32.02 -41.95 18.64
C ALA A 573 -31.83 -41.03 19.85
N SER A 574 -31.86 -41.56 21.08
CA SER A 574 -31.67 -40.78 22.31
C SER A 574 -30.31 -40.07 22.38
N VAL A 575 -29.25 -40.71 21.88
CA VAL A 575 -27.92 -40.09 21.73
C VAL A 575 -27.95 -38.95 20.70
N SER A 576 -28.65 -39.15 19.59
CA SER A 576 -28.83 -38.14 18.55
C SER A 576 -29.62 -36.93 19.09
N THR A 577 -30.67 -37.14 19.88
CA THR A 577 -31.45 -36.10 20.58
C THR A 577 -30.58 -35.28 21.52
N SER A 578 -29.74 -35.92 22.34
CA SER A 578 -28.79 -35.23 23.21
C SER A 578 -27.76 -34.40 22.43
N THR A 579 -27.33 -34.91 21.27
CA THR A 579 -26.39 -34.22 20.37
C THR A 579 -27.03 -32.96 19.77
N ILE A 580 -28.30 -33.05 19.36
CA ILE A 580 -29.08 -31.91 18.86
C ILE A 580 -29.21 -30.86 19.97
N GLY A 581 -29.63 -31.24 21.17
CA GLY A 581 -29.78 -30.32 22.30
C GLY A 581 -28.49 -29.58 22.67
N SER A 582 -27.34 -30.27 22.61
CA SER A 582 -26.03 -29.65 22.90
C SER A 582 -25.56 -28.66 21.83
N ASN A 583 -26.12 -28.72 20.61
CA ASN A 583 -25.69 -27.91 19.47
C ASN A 583 -26.77 -26.95 18.94
N SER A 584 -27.95 -26.90 19.56
CA SER A 584 -29.08 -26.05 19.17
C SER A 584 -28.93 -24.59 19.61
N GLU A 585 -28.03 -24.30 20.56
CA GLU A 585 -27.70 -22.93 20.97
C GLU A 585 -26.80 -22.23 19.95
N LEU A 586 -27.42 -21.52 19.01
CA LEU A 586 -26.76 -20.71 17.99
C LEU A 586 -26.83 -19.22 18.32
N ASN A 587 -25.79 -18.47 17.94
CA ASN A 587 -25.69 -17.03 18.21
C ASN A 587 -26.42 -16.19 17.15
N ASN A 588 -26.47 -16.66 15.91
CA ASN A 588 -27.16 -15.97 14.82
C ASN A 588 -28.69 -16.02 15.04
N TRP A 589 -29.28 -14.82 15.13
CA TRP A 589 -30.70 -14.62 15.43
C TRP A 589 -31.62 -15.27 14.39
N ASP A 590 -31.28 -15.21 13.10
CA ASP A 590 -32.10 -15.69 11.99
C ASP A 590 -32.31 -17.22 12.04
N ILE A 591 -31.33 -17.95 12.59
CA ILE A 591 -31.34 -19.43 12.64
C ILE A 591 -31.54 -20.00 14.05
N SER A 592 -31.35 -19.19 15.10
CA SER A 592 -31.43 -19.64 16.49
C SER A 592 -32.83 -20.16 16.89
N GLY A 593 -33.89 -19.59 16.31
CA GLY A 593 -35.27 -20.05 16.52
C GLY A 593 -35.46 -21.46 15.98
N TYR A 594 -35.11 -21.67 14.70
CA TYR A 594 -35.20 -22.98 14.07
C TYR A 594 -34.43 -24.06 14.84
N ALA A 595 -33.19 -23.77 15.27
CA ALA A 595 -32.38 -24.74 16.00
C ALA A 595 -33.01 -25.16 17.35
N LYS A 596 -33.64 -24.21 18.07
CA LYS A 596 -34.37 -24.50 19.31
C LYS A 596 -35.64 -25.30 19.05
N ASP A 597 -36.35 -25.00 17.97
CA ASP A 597 -37.56 -25.73 17.58
C ASP A 597 -37.23 -27.15 17.13
N ILE A 598 -36.10 -27.35 16.43
CA ILE A 598 -35.55 -28.69 16.12
C ILE A 598 -35.24 -29.45 17.41
N SER A 599 -34.57 -28.82 18.37
CA SER A 599 -34.26 -29.46 19.66
C SER A 599 -35.51 -29.86 20.44
N THR A 600 -36.47 -28.95 20.53
CA THR A 600 -37.74 -29.20 21.23
C THR A 600 -38.57 -30.27 20.52
N GLY A 601 -38.58 -30.24 19.18
CA GLY A 601 -39.20 -31.28 18.36
C GLY A 601 -38.53 -32.63 18.54
N ALA A 602 -37.19 -32.66 18.57
CA ALA A 602 -36.40 -33.87 18.78
C ALA A 602 -36.70 -34.50 20.14
N ASP A 603 -36.70 -33.72 21.22
CA ASP A 603 -37.05 -34.18 22.56
C ASP A 603 -38.47 -34.78 22.57
N LYS A 604 -39.44 -34.02 22.03
CA LYS A 604 -40.85 -34.44 22.00
C LYS A 604 -41.09 -35.71 21.19
N THR A 605 -40.60 -35.77 19.95
CA THR A 605 -40.80 -36.94 19.08
C THR A 605 -40.08 -38.17 19.64
N THR A 606 -38.88 -38.00 20.19
CA THR A 606 -38.17 -39.11 20.84
C THR A 606 -38.97 -39.62 22.03
N GLU A 607 -39.45 -38.72 22.89
CA GLU A 607 -40.27 -39.10 24.05
C GLU A 607 -41.55 -39.84 23.65
N GLU A 608 -42.29 -39.34 22.65
CA GLU A 608 -43.50 -39.98 22.13
C GLU A 608 -43.23 -41.42 21.63
N VAL A 609 -42.21 -41.59 20.78
CA VAL A 609 -41.84 -42.92 20.23
C VAL A 609 -41.40 -43.87 21.34
N LEU A 610 -40.54 -43.40 22.26
CA LEU A 610 -40.05 -44.25 23.36
C LEU A 610 -41.19 -44.66 24.31
N ILE A 611 -42.16 -43.78 24.60
CA ILE A 611 -43.29 -44.12 25.46
C ILE A 611 -44.14 -45.22 24.85
N ASP A 612 -44.45 -45.12 23.56
CA ASP A 612 -45.32 -46.07 22.87
C ASP A 612 -44.63 -47.43 22.71
N GLU A 613 -43.34 -47.44 22.33
CA GLU A 613 -42.53 -48.67 22.24
C GLU A 613 -42.34 -49.34 23.61
N ALA A 614 -42.08 -48.57 24.68
CA ALA A 614 -41.95 -49.12 26.03
C ALA A 614 -43.25 -49.81 26.49
N LYS A 615 -44.40 -49.16 26.27
CA LYS A 615 -45.72 -49.72 26.62
C LYS A 615 -46.04 -50.97 25.80
N MET A 616 -45.73 -50.97 24.51
CA MET A 616 -45.92 -52.11 23.64
C MET A 616 -45.09 -53.31 24.14
N LEU A 617 -43.82 -53.10 24.47
CA LEU A 617 -42.94 -54.15 24.99
C LEU A 617 -43.35 -54.65 26.38
N GLU A 618 -43.79 -53.76 27.27
CA GLU A 618 -44.36 -54.12 28.58
C GLU A 618 -45.62 -54.99 28.40
N LEU A 619 -46.52 -54.59 27.50
CA LEU A 619 -47.74 -55.34 27.20
C LEU A 619 -47.44 -56.69 26.54
N ARG A 620 -46.46 -56.77 25.63
CA ARG A 620 -45.96 -58.02 25.06
C ARG A 620 -45.44 -58.94 26.15
N GLY A 621 -44.56 -58.44 27.02
CA GLY A 621 -44.02 -59.20 28.16
C GLY A 621 -45.13 -59.75 29.04
N TRP A 622 -46.12 -58.93 29.38
CA TRP A 622 -47.27 -59.33 30.19
C TRP A 622 -48.14 -60.39 29.50
N ASN A 623 -48.44 -60.23 28.21
CA ASN A 623 -49.24 -61.18 27.44
C ASN A 623 -48.57 -62.56 27.37
N ILE A 624 -47.26 -62.60 27.08
CA ILE A 624 -46.49 -63.84 27.03
C ILE A 624 -46.46 -64.50 28.41
N LYS A 625 -46.17 -63.73 29.48
CA LYS A 625 -46.19 -64.24 30.86
C LYS A 625 -47.53 -64.90 31.19
N LYS A 626 -48.64 -64.25 30.86
CA LYS A 626 -50.00 -64.77 31.11
C LYS A 626 -50.32 -66.01 30.28
N ALA A 627 -49.90 -66.06 29.02
CA ALA A 627 -50.06 -67.24 28.18
C ALA A 627 -49.32 -68.45 28.77
N VAL A 628 -48.08 -68.25 29.19
CA VAL A 628 -47.25 -69.28 29.84
C VAL A 628 -47.87 -69.75 31.16
N GLU A 629 -48.24 -68.84 32.06
CA GLU A 629 -48.89 -69.17 33.34
C GLU A 629 -50.16 -70.02 33.12
N HIS A 630 -50.98 -69.64 32.15
CA HIS A 630 -52.22 -70.36 31.81
C HIS A 630 -51.95 -71.75 31.24
N ALA A 631 -50.98 -71.88 30.32
CA ALA A 631 -50.60 -73.17 29.75
C ALA A 631 -50.00 -74.12 30.80
N MET A 632 -49.23 -73.60 31.75
CA MET A 632 -48.71 -74.38 32.87
C MET A 632 -49.83 -74.85 33.80
N ALA A 633 -50.81 -73.98 34.12
CA ALA A 633 -51.93 -74.32 35.01
C ALA A 633 -52.84 -75.42 34.45
N LEU A 634 -53.01 -75.49 33.12
CA LEU A 634 -53.82 -76.51 32.45
C LEU A 634 -53.04 -77.77 32.06
N ASP A 635 -51.74 -77.81 32.34
CA ASP A 635 -50.80 -78.86 31.92
C ASP A 635 -50.69 -79.04 30.38
N ASP A 636 -51.32 -78.17 29.57
CA ASP A 636 -51.36 -78.22 28.10
C ASP A 636 -50.47 -77.15 27.45
N ILE A 637 -49.18 -77.46 27.32
CA ILE A 637 -48.16 -76.60 26.67
C ILE A 637 -48.11 -76.74 25.14
N SER A 638 -48.97 -77.58 24.55
CA SER A 638 -49.00 -77.78 23.10
C SER A 638 -49.51 -76.54 22.37
N ARG A 639 -50.31 -75.71 23.06
CA ARG A 639 -50.94 -74.50 22.54
C ARG A 639 -50.04 -73.26 22.56
N LEU A 640 -48.91 -73.31 23.27
CA LEU A 640 -47.94 -72.22 23.27
C LEU A 640 -47.27 -72.13 21.91
N LYS A 641 -47.27 -70.91 21.36
CA LYS A 641 -46.45 -70.54 20.20
C LYS A 641 -44.96 -70.55 20.57
N GLU A 642 -44.10 -70.51 19.56
CA GLU A 642 -42.64 -70.53 19.76
C GLU A 642 -42.14 -69.31 20.56
N GLU A 643 -42.71 -68.14 20.29
CA GLU A 643 -42.45 -66.88 20.99
C GLU A 643 -43.10 -66.78 22.40
N GLU A 644 -44.01 -67.68 22.76
CA GLU A 644 -44.73 -67.65 24.02
C GLU A 644 -44.00 -68.45 25.10
N ASN A 645 -42.84 -67.94 25.53
CA ASN A 645 -41.98 -68.58 26.52
C ASN A 645 -41.44 -67.59 27.57
N VAL A 646 -40.90 -68.11 28.67
CA VAL A 646 -40.45 -67.29 29.82
C VAL A 646 -39.31 -66.35 29.43
N LEU A 647 -38.33 -66.83 28.65
CA LEU A 647 -37.19 -66.03 28.19
C LEU A 647 -37.64 -64.82 27.35
N GLU A 648 -38.53 -65.04 26.38
CA GLU A 648 -39.07 -63.96 25.53
C GLU A 648 -39.86 -62.92 26.33
N SER A 649 -40.59 -63.34 27.36
CA SER A 649 -41.25 -62.42 28.28
C SER A 649 -40.24 -61.60 29.08
N ALA A 650 -39.19 -62.24 29.62
CA ALA A 650 -38.13 -61.57 30.36
C ALA A 650 -37.39 -60.54 29.49
N LEU A 651 -37.04 -60.90 28.26
CA LEU A 651 -36.41 -60.00 27.29
C LEU A 651 -37.32 -58.81 26.95
N SER A 652 -38.63 -59.03 26.78
CA SER A 652 -39.60 -57.94 26.61
C SER A 652 -39.56 -56.92 27.75
N TYR A 653 -39.54 -57.39 29.01
CA TYR A 653 -39.42 -56.52 30.17
C TYR A 653 -38.04 -55.85 30.26
N GLN A 654 -36.96 -56.55 29.88
CA GLN A 654 -35.61 -55.98 29.81
C GLN A 654 -35.54 -54.81 28.82
N TYR A 655 -36.11 -55.00 27.63
CA TYR A 655 -36.20 -53.98 26.59
C TYR A 655 -37.06 -52.80 27.04
N ALA A 656 -38.24 -53.05 27.62
CA ALA A 656 -39.08 -52.00 28.19
C ALA A 656 -38.33 -51.22 29.29
N ALA A 657 -37.64 -51.91 30.21
CA ALA A 657 -36.85 -51.27 31.26
C ALA A 657 -35.71 -50.39 30.70
N THR A 658 -35.09 -50.83 29.61
CA THR A 658 -34.05 -50.05 28.92
C THR A 658 -34.64 -48.75 28.39
N ILE A 659 -35.79 -48.81 27.70
CA ILE A 659 -36.47 -47.63 27.17
C ILE A 659 -36.99 -46.71 28.27
N TYR A 660 -37.60 -47.23 29.35
CA TYR A 660 -37.98 -46.43 30.52
C TYR A 660 -36.78 -45.76 31.19
N GLY A 661 -35.60 -46.38 31.12
CA GLY A 661 -34.34 -45.77 31.52
C GLY A 661 -33.96 -44.56 30.69
N LEU A 662 -34.20 -44.58 29.37
CA LEU A 662 -33.99 -43.43 28.48
C LEU A 662 -34.99 -42.31 28.75
N LEU A 663 -36.25 -42.66 29.04
CA LEU A 663 -37.31 -41.73 29.45
C LEU A 663 -37.12 -41.14 30.87
N ASN A 664 -36.10 -41.60 31.61
CA ASN A 664 -35.87 -41.25 33.02
C ASN A 664 -37.08 -41.57 33.93
N ASP A 665 -37.93 -42.52 33.54
CA ASP A 665 -39.01 -43.07 34.37
C ASP A 665 -38.43 -44.16 35.28
N LYS A 666 -38.01 -43.73 36.48
CA LYS A 666 -37.38 -44.63 37.45
C LYS A 666 -38.36 -45.66 38.01
N GLU A 667 -39.64 -45.31 38.14
CA GLU A 667 -40.64 -46.20 38.73
C GLU A 667 -40.91 -47.38 37.79
N LYS A 668 -41.24 -47.07 36.53
CA LYS A 668 -41.49 -48.09 35.51
C LYS A 668 -40.27 -48.93 35.19
N ARG A 669 -39.08 -48.33 35.17
CA ARG A 669 -37.84 -49.09 34.99
C ARG A 669 -37.62 -50.11 36.11
N ILE A 670 -37.85 -49.74 37.37
CA ILE A 670 -37.68 -50.65 38.51
C ILE A 670 -38.73 -51.76 38.46
N GLU A 671 -39.98 -51.43 38.13
CA GLU A 671 -41.05 -52.41 37.94
C GLU A 671 -40.69 -53.45 36.86
N CYS A 672 -40.27 -53.00 35.68
CA CYS A 672 -39.89 -53.90 34.59
C CYS A 672 -38.65 -54.75 34.93
N ASN A 673 -37.62 -54.17 35.57
CA ASN A 673 -36.45 -54.93 36.04
C ASN A 673 -36.82 -55.99 37.09
N TYR A 674 -37.78 -55.68 37.96
CA TYR A 674 -38.25 -56.64 38.96
C TYR A 674 -38.96 -57.82 38.29
N GLU A 675 -39.82 -57.55 37.31
CA GLU A 675 -40.52 -58.59 36.54
C GLU A 675 -39.55 -59.40 35.67
N GLU A 676 -38.58 -58.77 35.03
CA GLU A 676 -37.51 -59.44 34.29
C GLU A 676 -36.70 -60.38 35.19
N SER A 677 -36.25 -59.92 36.36
CA SER A 677 -35.52 -60.76 37.33
C SER A 677 -36.36 -61.95 37.79
N LEU A 678 -37.65 -61.77 38.07
CA LEU A 678 -38.54 -62.85 38.48
C LEU A 678 -38.69 -63.91 37.39
N LEU A 679 -38.79 -63.47 36.13
CA LEU A 679 -38.90 -64.36 34.97
C LEU A 679 -37.58 -65.06 34.66
N MET A 680 -36.45 -64.39 34.81
CA MET A 680 -35.12 -65.02 34.66
C MET A 680 -34.86 -66.06 35.75
N ASP A 681 -35.22 -65.79 37.01
CA ASP A 681 -35.18 -66.81 38.07
C ASP A 681 -36.06 -68.02 37.71
N LYS A 682 -37.23 -67.76 37.12
CA LYS A 682 -38.14 -68.83 36.67
C LYS A 682 -37.58 -69.61 35.48
N HIS A 683 -36.95 -68.93 34.54
CA HIS A 683 -36.25 -69.55 33.42
C HIS A 683 -35.17 -70.51 33.94
N ASP A 684 -34.31 -70.04 34.84
CA ASP A 684 -33.20 -70.81 35.38
C ASP A 684 -33.70 -72.02 36.19
N GLU A 685 -34.78 -71.86 36.95
CA GLU A 685 -35.47 -72.98 37.63
C GLU A 685 -35.93 -74.04 36.62
N LEU A 686 -36.64 -73.63 35.56
CA LEU A 686 -37.16 -74.54 34.54
C LEU A 686 -36.04 -75.26 33.78
N VAL A 687 -34.98 -74.56 33.40
CA VAL A 687 -33.80 -75.13 32.72
C VAL A 687 -33.06 -76.10 33.63
N SER A 688 -32.88 -75.75 34.90
CA SER A 688 -32.26 -76.62 35.90
C SER A 688 -33.07 -77.89 36.12
N ASP A 689 -34.39 -77.76 36.29
CA ASP A 689 -35.31 -78.90 36.45
C ASP A 689 -35.30 -79.80 35.21
N ALA A 690 -35.37 -79.22 34.02
CA ALA A 690 -35.31 -79.96 32.76
C ALA A 690 -34.00 -80.75 32.61
N THR A 691 -32.88 -80.10 32.93
CA THR A 691 -31.55 -80.73 32.90
C THR A 691 -31.46 -81.87 33.92
N GLY A 692 -31.98 -81.66 35.13
CA GLY A 692 -32.07 -82.69 36.17
C GLY A 692 -32.92 -83.89 35.74
N LEU A 693 -34.02 -83.66 35.01
CA LEU A 693 -34.86 -84.71 34.45
C LEU A 693 -34.14 -85.50 33.34
N ARG A 694 -33.41 -84.83 32.44
CA ARG A 694 -32.58 -85.52 31.43
C ARG A 694 -31.54 -86.42 32.07
N ILE A 695 -30.82 -85.93 33.09
CA ILE A 695 -29.82 -86.72 33.83
C ILE A 695 -30.47 -87.95 34.48
N LYS A 696 -31.67 -87.82 35.07
CA LYS A 696 -32.42 -88.94 35.63
C LYS A 696 -32.82 -89.96 34.54
N ALA A 697 -33.25 -89.50 33.37
CA ALA A 697 -33.58 -90.37 32.25
C ALA A 697 -32.36 -91.17 31.77
N ASP A 698 -31.22 -90.50 31.54
CA ASP A 698 -29.98 -91.15 31.13
C ASP A 698 -29.49 -92.17 32.17
N LYS A 699 -29.60 -91.83 33.46
CA LYS A 699 -29.27 -92.76 34.56
C LYS A 699 -30.15 -94.00 34.56
N ASN A 700 -31.47 -93.86 34.33
CA ASN A 700 -32.39 -94.99 34.25
C ASN A 700 -32.06 -95.91 33.06
N ILE A 701 -31.77 -95.32 31.89
CA ILE A 701 -31.39 -96.07 30.69
C ILE A 701 -30.06 -96.81 30.91
N MET A 702 -29.05 -96.14 31.48
CA MET A 702 -27.75 -96.73 31.78
C MET A 702 -27.87 -97.88 32.79
N ASN A 703 -28.57 -97.66 33.90
CA ASN A 703 -28.80 -98.69 34.91
C ASN A 703 -29.50 -99.92 34.31
N SER A 704 -30.48 -99.72 33.43
CA SER A 704 -31.18 -100.84 32.78
C SER A 704 -30.29 -101.57 31.78
N ARG A 705 -29.45 -100.84 31.01
CA ARG A 705 -28.45 -101.43 30.12
C ARG A 705 -27.41 -102.29 30.85
N GLU A 706 -27.07 -101.95 32.08
CA GLU A 706 -26.11 -102.72 32.90
C GLU A 706 -26.75 -103.91 33.63
N ASN A 707 -27.96 -103.75 34.16
CA ASN A 707 -28.55 -104.71 35.12
C ASN A 707 -29.65 -105.61 34.54
N ASP A 708 -30.33 -105.17 33.48
CA ASP A 708 -31.48 -105.88 32.90
C ASP A 708 -31.18 -106.44 31.51
N LEU A 709 -30.30 -105.77 30.75
CA LEU A 709 -29.98 -106.11 29.36
C LEU A 709 -28.64 -106.84 29.23
N ILE A 710 -28.54 -107.71 28.24
CA ILE A 710 -27.30 -108.38 27.85
C ILE A 710 -26.84 -107.80 26.51
N ARG A 711 -25.59 -107.33 26.44
CA ARG A 711 -25.00 -106.86 25.20
C ARG A 711 -24.48 -108.04 24.39
N ILE A 712 -25.05 -108.26 23.21
CA ILE A 712 -24.55 -109.22 22.22
C ILE A 712 -24.10 -108.42 21.00
N TRP A 713 -22.79 -108.45 20.73
CA TRP A 713 -22.15 -107.62 19.70
C TRP A 713 -22.44 -106.12 19.92
N ASN A 714 -23.23 -105.51 19.04
CA ASN A 714 -23.58 -104.10 19.11
C ASN A 714 -25.05 -103.85 19.49
N THR A 715 -25.75 -104.88 19.98
CA THR A 715 -27.17 -104.80 20.30
C THR A 715 -27.40 -105.18 21.76
N TYR A 716 -28.22 -104.37 22.46
CA TYR A 716 -28.71 -104.71 23.79
C TYR A 716 -29.97 -105.57 23.66
N LEU A 717 -29.98 -106.71 24.34
CA LEU A 717 -31.08 -107.67 24.29
C LEU A 717 -31.59 -107.94 25.70
N LEU A 718 -32.91 -107.88 25.87
CA LEU A 718 -33.57 -108.43 27.04
C LEU A 718 -33.78 -109.92 26.77
N LEU A 719 -33.05 -110.80 27.49
CA LEU A 719 -33.16 -112.26 27.34
C LEU A 719 -33.75 -112.94 28.58
N ASN A 720 -33.68 -112.30 29.75
CA ASN A 720 -34.21 -112.83 31.00
C ASN A 720 -35.65 -112.32 31.23
N PRO A 721 -36.69 -113.18 31.18
CA PRO A 721 -38.07 -112.76 31.37
C PRO A 721 -38.34 -112.13 32.75
N TYR A 722 -37.60 -112.52 33.79
CA TYR A 722 -37.75 -111.95 35.15
C TYR A 722 -37.25 -110.50 35.27
N LYS A 723 -36.55 -109.99 34.24
CA LYS A 723 -36.04 -108.61 34.18
C LYS A 723 -36.92 -107.70 33.32
N TYR A 724 -38.03 -108.21 32.80
CA TYR A 724 -38.95 -107.43 31.96
C TYR A 724 -39.56 -106.25 32.70
N ASP A 725 -40.07 -106.47 33.90
CA ASP A 725 -40.75 -105.42 34.67
C ASP A 725 -39.78 -104.29 35.02
N THR A 726 -38.56 -104.61 35.47
CA THR A 726 -37.54 -103.61 35.83
C THR A 726 -37.03 -102.83 34.61
N PHE A 727 -36.86 -103.49 33.46
CA PHE A 727 -36.53 -102.83 32.19
C PHE A 727 -37.65 -101.89 31.72
N SER A 728 -38.89 -102.39 31.70
CA SER A 728 -40.05 -101.64 31.24
C SER A 728 -40.31 -100.41 32.12
N GLU A 729 -40.17 -100.54 33.44
CA GLU A 729 -40.28 -99.44 34.38
C GLU A 729 -39.16 -98.40 34.19
N SER A 730 -37.92 -98.85 33.97
CA SER A 730 -36.77 -97.96 33.76
C SER A 730 -36.89 -97.13 32.48
N TYR A 731 -37.22 -97.77 31.35
CA TYR A 731 -37.42 -97.06 30.07
C TYR A 731 -38.70 -96.22 30.07
N GLY A 732 -39.81 -96.70 30.64
CA GLY A 732 -41.03 -95.91 30.79
C GLY A 732 -40.84 -94.68 31.70
N SER A 733 -40.05 -94.81 32.77
CA SER A 733 -39.69 -93.67 33.62
C SER A 733 -38.76 -92.69 32.90
N ALA A 734 -37.79 -93.19 32.12
CA ALA A 734 -36.90 -92.35 31.32
C ALA A 734 -37.65 -91.57 30.24
N GLU A 735 -38.61 -92.21 29.56
CA GLU A 735 -39.54 -91.56 28.62
C GLU A 735 -40.29 -90.41 29.30
N LYS A 736 -40.93 -90.67 30.44
CA LYS A 736 -41.69 -89.66 31.19
C LYS A 736 -40.80 -88.51 31.67
N TYR A 737 -39.57 -88.79 32.10
CA TYR A 737 -38.61 -87.75 32.47
C TYR A 737 -38.19 -86.90 31.27
N LEU A 738 -37.96 -87.50 30.09
CA LEU A 738 -37.64 -86.76 28.88
C LEU A 738 -38.83 -85.94 28.35
N GLU A 739 -40.07 -86.43 28.47
CA GLU A 739 -41.28 -85.67 28.14
C GLU A 739 -41.45 -84.44 29.04
N ASN A 740 -41.24 -84.61 30.35
CA ASN A 740 -41.26 -83.48 31.28
C ASN A 740 -40.10 -82.50 31.06
N ALA A 741 -38.90 -83.00 30.73
CA ALA A 741 -37.76 -82.16 30.41
C ALA A 741 -38.01 -81.33 29.14
N LEU A 742 -38.55 -81.96 28.10
CA LEU A 742 -38.96 -81.30 26.86
C LEU A 742 -39.96 -80.18 27.13
N LYS A 743 -40.97 -80.46 27.97
CA LYS A 743 -41.96 -79.48 28.40
C LYS A 743 -41.30 -78.29 29.09
N ASN A 744 -40.41 -78.53 30.05
CA ASN A 744 -39.74 -77.47 30.79
C ASN A 744 -38.81 -76.62 29.89
N TYR A 745 -38.02 -77.22 29.00
CA TYR A 745 -37.20 -76.44 28.05
C TYR A 745 -38.06 -75.61 27.10
N LYS A 746 -39.17 -76.16 26.60
CA LYS A 746 -40.09 -75.42 25.72
C LYS A 746 -40.70 -74.22 26.42
N VAL A 747 -41.13 -74.38 27.68
CA VAL A 747 -41.69 -73.28 28.48
C VAL A 747 -40.62 -72.25 28.85
N ALA A 748 -39.41 -72.69 29.17
CA ALA A 748 -38.29 -71.79 29.43
C ALA A 748 -37.97 -70.91 28.21
N GLY A 749 -38.05 -71.46 27.00
CA GLY A 749 -37.63 -70.78 25.76
C GLY A 749 -36.33 -71.33 25.17
N GLU A 750 -35.80 -72.42 25.74
CA GLU A 750 -34.56 -73.08 25.29
C GLU A 750 -34.83 -73.99 24.09
N SER A 751 -35.04 -73.39 22.92
CA SER A 751 -35.43 -74.09 21.69
C SER A 751 -34.43 -75.18 21.28
N LEU A 752 -33.12 -74.90 21.37
CA LEU A 752 -32.07 -75.85 20.99
C LEU A 752 -32.05 -77.08 21.92
N MET A 753 -32.17 -76.85 23.23
CA MET A 753 -32.22 -77.94 24.22
C MET A 753 -33.53 -78.73 24.13
N SER A 754 -34.63 -78.05 23.82
CA SER A 754 -35.93 -78.66 23.54
C SER A 754 -35.84 -79.63 22.36
N VAL A 755 -35.31 -79.18 21.21
CA VAL A 755 -35.15 -80.02 20.00
C VAL A 755 -34.24 -81.22 20.24
N ASP A 756 -33.11 -81.02 20.94
CA ASP A 756 -32.19 -82.10 21.30
C ASP A 756 -32.87 -83.14 22.23
N THR A 757 -33.66 -82.67 23.19
CA THR A 757 -34.44 -83.52 24.10
C THR A 757 -35.54 -84.28 23.35
N GLU A 758 -36.22 -83.66 22.39
CA GLU A 758 -37.23 -84.30 21.56
C GLU A 758 -36.62 -85.43 20.72
N LYS A 759 -35.43 -85.17 20.12
CA LYS A 759 -34.68 -86.19 19.41
C LYS A 759 -34.32 -87.35 20.33
N LYS A 760 -33.82 -87.05 21.53
CA LYS A 760 -33.48 -88.07 22.53
C LYS A 760 -34.68 -88.89 22.95
N LEU A 761 -35.83 -88.26 23.17
CA LEU A 761 -37.09 -88.93 23.49
C LEU A 761 -37.49 -89.92 22.38
N LYS A 762 -37.40 -89.51 21.11
CA LYS A 762 -37.68 -90.38 19.95
C LYS A 762 -36.71 -91.56 19.87
N GLU A 763 -35.42 -91.33 20.11
CA GLU A 763 -34.40 -92.38 20.17
C GLU A 763 -34.73 -93.42 21.25
N VAL A 764 -35.07 -92.97 22.46
CA VAL A 764 -35.42 -93.85 23.59
C VAL A 764 -36.70 -94.64 23.31
N LYS A 765 -37.74 -94.01 22.76
CA LYS A 765 -38.98 -94.70 22.33
C LYS A 765 -38.70 -95.77 21.28
N SER A 766 -37.86 -95.46 20.30
CA SER A 766 -37.48 -96.40 19.24
C SER A 766 -36.64 -97.56 19.79
N GLU A 767 -35.66 -97.28 20.64
CA GLU A 767 -34.83 -98.29 21.30
C GLU A 767 -35.69 -99.21 22.18
N TRP A 768 -36.59 -98.63 22.97
CA TRP A 768 -37.50 -99.39 23.84
C TRP A 768 -38.37 -100.35 23.02
N SER A 769 -39.00 -99.86 21.96
CA SER A 769 -39.84 -100.68 21.07
C SER A 769 -39.05 -101.78 20.37
N TYR A 770 -37.83 -101.48 19.92
CA TYR A 770 -36.95 -102.44 19.26
C TYR A 770 -36.53 -103.57 20.19
N ILE A 771 -36.10 -103.25 21.41
CA ILE A 771 -35.71 -104.24 22.42
C ILE A 771 -36.91 -105.10 22.81
N LEU A 772 -38.10 -104.50 22.99
CA LEU A 772 -39.34 -105.24 23.26
C LEU A 772 -39.69 -106.21 22.13
N SER A 773 -39.59 -105.79 20.88
CA SER A 773 -39.86 -106.66 19.72
C SER A 773 -38.93 -107.87 19.70
N LEU A 774 -37.64 -107.66 19.92
CA LEU A 774 -36.66 -108.75 20.00
C LEU A 774 -36.89 -109.67 21.22
N PHE A 775 -37.29 -109.11 22.36
CA PHE A 775 -37.68 -109.90 23.53
C PHE A 775 -38.86 -110.82 23.23
N PHE A 776 -39.91 -110.33 22.56
CA PHE A 776 -41.05 -111.17 22.17
C PHE A 776 -40.63 -112.28 21.21
N ILE A 777 -39.74 -112.00 20.25
CA ILE A 777 -39.18 -113.03 19.36
C ILE A 777 -38.37 -114.06 20.16
N ALA A 778 -37.53 -113.62 21.10
CA ALA A 778 -36.76 -114.50 21.98
C ALA A 778 -37.69 -115.37 22.85
N CYS A 779 -38.77 -114.82 23.40
CA CYS A 779 -39.79 -115.57 24.14
C CYS A 779 -40.50 -116.62 23.26
N ILE A 780 -40.82 -116.30 22.01
CA ILE A 780 -41.36 -117.28 21.04
C ILE A 780 -40.34 -118.39 20.78
N LEU A 781 -39.06 -118.06 20.60
CA LEU A 781 -38.00 -119.05 20.42
C LEU A 781 -37.78 -119.91 21.68
N TYR A 782 -37.81 -119.33 22.88
CA TYR A 782 -37.76 -120.09 24.13
C TYR A 782 -38.97 -121.01 24.28
N GLY A 783 -40.18 -120.54 23.94
CA GLY A 783 -41.38 -121.34 23.90
C GLY A 783 -41.27 -122.49 22.89
N ALA A 784 -40.78 -122.22 21.68
CA ALA A 784 -40.57 -123.22 20.64
C ALA A 784 -39.48 -124.24 21.03
N ALA A 785 -38.37 -123.80 21.63
CA ALA A 785 -37.32 -124.66 22.16
C ALA A 785 -37.84 -125.52 23.31
N PHE A 786 -38.64 -124.96 24.23
CA PHE A 786 -39.27 -125.69 25.31
C PHE A 786 -40.24 -126.76 24.78
N ILE A 787 -41.12 -126.39 23.83
CA ILE A 787 -42.02 -127.32 23.13
C ILE A 787 -41.22 -128.40 22.39
N TYR A 788 -40.14 -128.03 21.70
CA TYR A 788 -39.25 -128.97 21.02
C TYR A 788 -38.57 -129.93 22.01
N THR A 789 -38.11 -129.42 23.15
CA THR A 789 -37.46 -130.24 24.19
C THR A 789 -38.47 -131.20 24.80
N ILE A 790 -39.69 -130.74 25.11
CA ILE A 790 -40.81 -131.59 25.53
C ILE A 790 -41.11 -132.65 24.46
N ASN A 791 -41.29 -132.26 23.20
CA ASN A 791 -41.55 -133.19 22.10
C ASN A 791 -40.42 -134.20 21.91
N ARG A 792 -39.16 -133.78 22.06
CA ARG A 792 -37.99 -134.66 21.97
C ARG A 792 -37.90 -135.62 23.13
N VAL A 793 -38.21 -135.16 24.35
CA VAL A 793 -38.31 -136.04 25.53
C VAL A 793 -39.45 -137.04 25.33
N ILE A 794 -40.63 -136.59 24.87
CA ILE A 794 -41.76 -137.46 24.56
C ILE A 794 -41.39 -138.48 23.46
N MET A 795 -40.87 -138.05 22.31
CA MET A 795 -40.46 -138.96 21.22
C MET A 795 -39.33 -139.90 21.64
N GLY A 796 -38.35 -139.43 22.41
CA GLY A 796 -37.27 -140.27 22.95
C GLY A 796 -37.80 -141.30 23.94
N THR A 797 -38.78 -140.92 24.77
CA THR A 797 -39.48 -141.85 25.67
C THR A 797 -40.32 -142.86 24.89
N VAL A 798 -40.98 -142.43 23.81
CA VAL A 798 -41.73 -143.31 22.90
C VAL A 798 -40.81 -144.26 22.13
N ALA A 799 -39.65 -143.80 21.66
CA ALA A 799 -38.64 -144.64 21.02
C ALA A 799 -38.03 -145.65 22.01
N TYR A 800 -37.74 -145.22 23.25
CA TYR A 800 -37.31 -146.11 24.33
C TYR A 800 -38.39 -147.17 24.67
N MET A 801 -39.67 -146.77 24.71
CA MET A 801 -40.79 -147.70 24.90
C MET A 801 -40.93 -148.69 23.73
N ARG A 802 -40.66 -148.26 22.50
CA ARG A 802 -40.69 -149.13 21.30
C ARG A 802 -39.52 -150.11 21.29
N ASP A 803 -38.30 -149.69 21.63
CA ASP A 803 -37.14 -150.57 21.79
C ASP A 803 -37.34 -151.58 22.95
N MET A 804 -38.01 -151.18 24.03
CA MET A 804 -38.43 -152.10 25.10
C MET A 804 -39.46 -153.13 24.61
N TYR A 805 -40.42 -152.72 23.76
CA TYR A 805 -41.41 -153.62 23.17
C TYR A 805 -40.78 -154.57 22.13
N GLU A 806 -39.80 -154.11 21.34
CA GLU A 806 -39.03 -154.94 20.40
C GLU A 806 -38.08 -155.90 21.15
N ARG A 807 -37.60 -155.54 22.35
CA ARG A 807 -36.90 -156.46 23.28
C ARG A 807 -37.81 -157.53 23.90
N GLU A 808 -39.10 -157.27 24.09
CA GLU A 808 -40.05 -158.27 24.61
C GLU A 808 -40.54 -159.26 23.53
N VAL A 809 -40.40 -158.93 22.24
CA VAL A 809 -40.85 -159.80 21.12
C VAL A 809 -39.68 -160.50 20.40
N GLY A 810 -38.44 -160.09 20.64
CA GLY A 810 -37.27 -160.54 19.89
C GLY A 810 -36.13 -161.11 20.73
N ASP A 811 -36.37 -162.10 21.60
CA ASP A 811 -35.36 -163.15 21.84
C ASP A 811 -35.90 -164.43 22.50
N ILE A 812 -36.22 -165.43 21.65
CA ILE A 812 -35.96 -166.86 21.93
C ILE A 812 -35.23 -167.46 20.70
N ILE A 813 -33.88 -167.43 20.76
CA ILE A 813 -32.86 -168.48 20.42
C ILE A 813 -32.62 -168.77 18.91
N VAL A 814 -31.39 -168.76 18.35
CA VAL A 814 -30.20 -169.63 18.60
C VAL A 814 -28.85 -168.95 18.25
N LYS A 815 -27.91 -168.76 19.19
CA LYS A 815 -26.65 -169.54 19.40
C LYS A 815 -25.69 -168.85 20.37
#